data_AF-A0A1G7ELK4-F1
#
_entry.id   AF-A0A1G7ELK4-F1
#
_cell.length_a   1.000
_cell.length_b   1.000
_cell.length_c   1.000
_cell.angle_alpha   90.00
_cell.angle_beta   90.00
_cell.angle_gamma   90.00
#
_symmetry.space_group_name_H-M   'P 1'
#
loop_
_entity.id
_entity.type
_entity.pdbx_description
1 polymer ?
#
loop_
_entity_poly.entity_id
_entity_poly.type
_entity_poly.pdbx_seq_one_letter_code
_entity_poly.pdbx_strand_id
1 'polypeptide(L)'
;MVGAKAAFAYDKGITGKGVTIAVIDTGIAASSAEFAGRISPDSRTFKSRIARCATCAPETVTFPLDDVQGHGTEVASVALAAKNGAGVQGVAYDATLLALKVVAPDLKVVTATSVIKEGSGANAASIAPAITYAVEKGAFVISMSLNGDHGGQIAADERAAMDSVVKADRLLVQSVSNFVDDKSAAPGTITRNLVGSNLENRDNFLFGIRVDSALRPPSGNGLPGDLADRTLAVVATDVSVVGKDGQITTVTGNSFAAPAIAGAAALLKQYWPQLGGKAISRILLDTATELGDKGTDQIFGAGLLNVEAAMKAQAPGSAFAAADMVLARYSSISLSGPFGGGGQLTDTVTRMTVFDRYGRDFAMTGNTGPRSQGSELLAGAMLGTIDPPWLATSVSDAKFGFTSAATGPWAAARSGRPATFAFSPVAGQTVSFSANVGIGQGAGIAGSALRGVVAAPVGTSSSWSGDGWSAAFASGVSRDGRSALRSVTFASPLGLGVELSGLTERGQVLGLRGPAGFALSGSRTTLATLTASRSVAGVLLSARATAATTRVDGGSDLLRFTGPMTGTAFAVDAAHRLGGGTVTLGLSSPLRLERARAVVEAPVAYDLMTGVLATRLTSVDLTPTAREMDVALGWSATLSPTSSLRLGIAHAFDAGHVAGAQDTAGFLSLTLR
;
A
#
# COMPACT_ATOMS: atom_id res chain seq x y z
N MET A 1 1.53 -9.27 -31.48
CA MET A 1 1.25 -9.43 -30.03
C MET A 1 -0.24 -9.42 -29.84
N VAL A 2 -0.79 -10.32 -29.03
CA VAL A 2 -2.23 -10.31 -28.72
C VAL A 2 -2.55 -9.10 -27.85
N GLY A 3 -3.49 -8.28 -28.30
CA GLY A 3 -3.94 -7.09 -27.58
C GLY A 3 -4.93 -7.45 -26.47
N ALA A 4 -4.45 -7.53 -25.22
CA ALA A 4 -5.29 -7.76 -24.03
C ALA A 4 -5.05 -6.74 -22.90
N LYS A 5 -4.10 -5.80 -23.06
CA LYS A 5 -3.64 -4.86 -22.02
C LYS A 5 -3.27 -5.54 -20.69
N ALA A 6 -2.63 -6.71 -20.75
CA ALA A 6 -2.30 -7.53 -19.57
C ALA A 6 -1.07 -7.04 -18.77
N ALA A 7 -0.32 -6.05 -19.25
CA ALA A 7 0.86 -5.51 -18.55
C ALA A 7 0.55 -5.07 -17.11
N PHE A 8 -0.63 -4.46 -16.89
CA PHE A 8 -1.09 -4.05 -15.56
C PHE A 8 -1.21 -5.22 -14.56
N ALA A 9 -1.55 -6.42 -15.03
CA ALA A 9 -1.58 -7.62 -14.20
C ALA A 9 -0.16 -8.07 -13.84
N TYR A 10 0.75 -8.05 -14.81
CA TYR A 10 2.14 -8.49 -14.63
C TYR A 10 2.90 -7.59 -13.65
N ASP A 11 2.67 -6.28 -13.69
CA ASP A 11 3.27 -5.32 -12.74
C ASP A 11 2.84 -5.58 -11.29
N LYS A 12 1.72 -6.31 -11.09
CA LYS A 12 1.21 -6.75 -9.79
C LYS A 12 1.59 -8.20 -9.44
N GLY A 13 2.44 -8.84 -10.24
CA GLY A 13 2.85 -10.23 -10.03
C GLY A 13 1.76 -11.26 -10.36
N ILE A 14 0.76 -10.89 -11.16
CA ILE A 14 -0.36 -11.74 -11.54
C ILE A 14 -0.10 -12.28 -12.95
N THR A 15 0.05 -13.59 -13.06
CA THR A 15 0.65 -14.27 -14.20
C THR A 15 -0.14 -15.50 -14.68
N GLY A 16 -1.26 -15.81 -14.01
CA GLY A 16 -2.06 -17.02 -14.20
C GLY A 16 -1.69 -18.16 -13.27
N LYS A 17 -0.67 -17.98 -12.42
CA LYS A 17 -0.13 -19.01 -11.54
C LYS A 17 -1.21 -19.62 -10.65
N GLY A 18 -1.27 -20.95 -10.63
CA GLY A 18 -2.22 -21.72 -9.81
C GLY A 18 -3.62 -21.85 -10.43
N VAL A 19 -3.84 -21.33 -11.64
CA VAL A 19 -5.08 -21.49 -12.39
C VAL A 19 -4.86 -22.46 -13.55
N THR A 20 -5.77 -23.42 -13.71
CA THR A 20 -5.74 -24.39 -14.82
C THR A 20 -6.62 -23.91 -15.97
N ILE A 21 -6.02 -23.81 -17.18
CA ILE A 21 -6.71 -23.54 -18.45
C ILE A 21 -6.79 -24.86 -19.22
N ALA A 22 -7.99 -25.33 -19.53
CA ALA A 22 -8.17 -26.46 -20.43
C ALA A 22 -8.21 -25.97 -21.88
N VAL A 23 -7.44 -26.60 -22.76
CA VAL A 23 -7.47 -26.33 -24.20
C VAL A 23 -7.99 -27.58 -24.89
N ILE A 24 -9.21 -27.49 -25.43
CA ILE A 24 -9.87 -28.57 -26.18
C ILE A 24 -9.60 -28.33 -27.66
N ASP A 25 -8.63 -29.06 -28.22
CA ASP A 25 -8.13 -28.82 -29.58
C ASP A 25 -7.46 -30.08 -30.17
N THR A 26 -6.47 -29.90 -31.04
CA THR A 26 -5.80 -30.91 -31.84
C THR A 26 -4.64 -31.61 -31.13
N GLY A 27 -4.28 -31.18 -29.92
CA GLY A 27 -3.19 -31.75 -29.11
C GLY A 27 -2.31 -30.67 -28.51
N ILE A 28 -1.14 -31.09 -28.01
CA ILE A 28 -0.09 -30.15 -27.59
C ILE A 28 1.29 -30.70 -27.94
N ALA A 29 2.22 -29.85 -28.38
CA ALA A 29 3.63 -30.21 -28.48
C ALA A 29 4.23 -30.37 -27.07
N ALA A 30 4.14 -31.58 -26.50
CA ALA A 30 4.49 -31.84 -25.10
C ALA A 30 5.97 -31.63 -24.77
N SER A 31 6.84 -31.71 -25.78
CA SER A 31 8.28 -31.46 -25.67
C SER A 31 8.66 -29.98 -25.80
N SER A 32 7.70 -29.08 -26.07
CA SER A 32 7.99 -27.65 -26.22
C SER A 32 8.44 -27.02 -24.90
N ALA A 33 9.55 -26.30 -24.95
CA ALA A 33 10.07 -25.53 -23.81
C ALA A 33 9.06 -24.47 -23.31
N GLU A 34 8.16 -24.01 -24.19
CA GLU A 34 7.14 -23.01 -23.87
C GLU A 34 6.06 -23.50 -22.91
N PHE A 35 5.97 -24.82 -22.66
CA PHE A 35 4.99 -25.41 -21.73
C PHE A 35 5.65 -26.30 -20.65
N ALA A 36 6.98 -26.34 -20.62
CA ALA A 36 7.73 -27.19 -19.71
C ALA A 36 7.32 -26.97 -18.24
N GLY A 37 7.02 -28.08 -17.54
CA GLY A 37 6.59 -28.06 -16.14
C GLY A 37 5.17 -27.54 -15.87
N ARG A 38 4.43 -27.11 -16.90
CA ARG A 38 3.07 -26.54 -16.78
C ARG A 38 1.99 -27.34 -17.52
N ILE A 39 2.36 -28.37 -18.27
CA ILE A 39 1.39 -29.35 -18.79
C ILE A 39 0.90 -30.22 -17.64
N SER A 40 -0.40 -30.20 -17.38
CA SER A 40 -1.05 -31.04 -16.38
C SER A 40 -0.86 -32.52 -16.71
N PRO A 41 -0.52 -33.38 -15.72
CA PRO A 41 -0.44 -34.82 -15.92
C PRO A 41 -1.79 -35.45 -16.29
N ASP A 42 -2.91 -34.74 -16.08
CA ASP A 42 -4.24 -35.17 -16.51
C ASP A 42 -4.53 -34.88 -18.00
N SER A 43 -3.60 -34.27 -18.73
CA SER A 43 -3.77 -34.02 -20.17
C SER A 43 -3.92 -35.33 -20.94
N ARG A 44 -4.92 -35.41 -21.84
CA ARG A 44 -5.28 -36.67 -22.49
C ARG A 44 -5.94 -36.53 -23.85
N THR A 45 -6.02 -37.67 -24.52
CA THR A 45 -6.74 -37.91 -25.77
C THR A 45 -8.03 -38.69 -25.52
N PHE A 46 -9.00 -38.62 -26.43
CA PHE A 46 -10.28 -39.31 -26.31
C PHE A 46 -10.41 -40.41 -27.36
N LYS A 47 -11.00 -41.54 -26.96
CA LYS A 47 -11.17 -42.70 -27.83
C LYS A 47 -12.27 -42.44 -28.86
N SER A 48 -12.02 -42.77 -30.12
CA SER A 48 -12.98 -42.66 -31.21
C SER A 48 -13.46 -44.04 -31.63
N ARG A 49 -14.77 -44.29 -31.57
CA ARG A 49 -15.37 -45.51 -32.12
C ARG A 49 -15.80 -45.25 -33.56
N ILE A 50 -15.27 -46.02 -34.50
CA ILE A 50 -15.56 -45.87 -35.92
C ILE A 50 -15.91 -47.21 -36.55
N ALA A 51 -16.48 -47.19 -37.76
CA ALA A 51 -16.54 -48.35 -38.64
C ALA A 51 -15.93 -47.95 -39.99
N ARG A 52 -15.05 -48.80 -40.54
CA ARG A 52 -14.35 -48.51 -41.82
C ARG A 52 -15.28 -48.49 -43.03
N CYS A 53 -16.43 -49.15 -42.91
CA CYS A 53 -17.49 -49.22 -43.92
C CYS A 53 -18.82 -49.51 -43.22
N ALA A 54 -19.95 -49.34 -43.94
CA ALA A 54 -21.29 -49.52 -43.37
C ALA A 54 -21.56 -50.93 -42.79
N THR A 55 -20.84 -51.95 -43.27
CA THR A 55 -20.98 -53.35 -42.84
C THR A 55 -19.79 -53.85 -42.01
N CYS A 56 -18.77 -53.01 -41.81
CA CYS A 56 -17.56 -53.36 -41.09
C CYS A 56 -17.82 -53.38 -39.58
N ALA A 57 -17.20 -54.30 -38.85
CA ALA A 57 -17.26 -54.29 -37.40
C ALA A 57 -16.66 -52.96 -36.86
N PRO A 58 -17.29 -52.35 -35.84
CA PRO A 58 -16.76 -51.12 -35.28
C PRO A 58 -15.46 -51.39 -34.52
N GLU A 59 -14.48 -50.50 -34.68
CA GLU A 59 -13.21 -50.51 -33.96
C GLU A 59 -13.03 -49.23 -33.14
N THR A 60 -12.10 -49.25 -32.19
CA THR A 60 -11.75 -48.08 -31.39
C THR A 60 -10.34 -47.61 -31.73
N VAL A 61 -10.22 -46.34 -32.08
CA VAL A 61 -8.97 -45.67 -32.42
C VAL A 61 -8.65 -44.64 -31.35
N THR A 62 -7.37 -44.44 -31.07
CA THR A 62 -6.89 -43.41 -30.15
C THR A 62 -5.57 -42.88 -30.66
N PHE A 63 -5.41 -41.56 -30.61
CA PHE A 63 -4.22 -40.88 -31.10
C PHE A 63 -3.36 -40.36 -29.96
N PRO A 64 -2.02 -40.34 -30.08
CA PRO A 64 -1.14 -39.71 -29.09
C PRO A 64 -1.55 -38.26 -28.78
N LEU A 65 -1.21 -37.79 -27.58
CA LEU A 65 -1.49 -36.40 -27.18
C LEU A 65 -0.72 -35.39 -28.02
N ASP A 66 0.46 -35.77 -28.51
CA ASP A 66 1.33 -34.92 -29.30
C ASP A 66 0.58 -34.30 -30.49
N ASP A 67 0.84 -33.01 -30.70
CA ASP A 67 0.17 -32.24 -31.74
C ASP A 67 0.83 -32.43 -33.09
N VAL A 68 0.23 -33.27 -33.93
CA VAL A 68 0.67 -33.45 -35.32
C VAL A 68 0.03 -32.44 -36.28
N GLN A 69 -1.10 -31.83 -35.88
CA GLN A 69 -1.85 -30.87 -36.70
C GLN A 69 -1.30 -29.44 -36.52
N GLY A 70 -1.00 -29.05 -35.28
CA GLY A 70 -0.32 -27.80 -34.89
C GLY A 70 -1.21 -26.76 -34.24
N HIS A 71 -2.51 -26.76 -34.58
CA HIS A 71 -3.44 -25.72 -34.14
C HIS A 71 -3.59 -25.66 -32.62
N GLY A 72 -3.57 -26.79 -31.92
CA GLY A 72 -3.73 -26.85 -30.47
C GLY A 72 -2.55 -26.24 -29.74
N THR A 73 -1.34 -26.47 -30.27
CA THR A 73 -0.10 -25.85 -29.79
C THR A 73 -0.12 -24.33 -29.99
N GLU A 74 -0.56 -23.87 -31.16
CA GLU A 74 -0.68 -22.45 -31.50
C GLU A 74 -1.72 -21.74 -30.62
N VAL A 75 -2.87 -22.37 -30.38
CA VAL A 75 -3.93 -21.88 -29.46
C VAL A 75 -3.42 -21.83 -28.02
N ALA A 76 -2.78 -22.88 -27.53
CA ALA A 76 -2.19 -22.92 -26.19
C ALA A 76 -1.10 -21.86 -26.01
N SER A 77 -0.33 -21.58 -27.08
CA SER A 77 0.70 -20.53 -27.06
C SER A 77 0.11 -19.17 -26.71
N VAL A 78 -1.05 -18.81 -27.27
CA VAL A 78 -1.70 -17.52 -26.99
C VAL A 78 -2.15 -17.43 -25.53
N ALA A 79 -2.70 -18.51 -25.00
CA ALA A 79 -3.18 -18.54 -23.62
C ALA A 79 -2.02 -18.46 -22.61
N LEU A 80 -0.96 -19.25 -22.78
CA LEU A 80 0.01 -19.51 -21.71
C LEU A 80 1.43 -19.90 -22.17
N ALA A 81 1.92 -19.52 -23.36
CA ALA A 81 3.36 -19.63 -23.65
C ALA A 81 4.21 -18.94 -22.57
N ALA A 82 5.41 -19.45 -22.30
CA ALA A 82 6.23 -19.06 -21.16
C ALA A 82 6.70 -17.60 -21.26
N LYS A 83 6.93 -16.95 -20.12
CA LYS A 83 7.73 -15.73 -20.07
C LYS A 83 9.19 -16.09 -19.78
N ASN A 84 9.92 -16.51 -20.81
CA ASN A 84 11.31 -16.96 -20.71
C ASN A 84 12.33 -15.97 -21.32
N GLY A 85 11.87 -14.80 -21.77
CA GLY A 85 12.72 -13.79 -22.42
C GLY A 85 13.07 -14.11 -23.88
N ALA A 86 12.47 -15.15 -24.47
CA ALA A 86 12.64 -15.54 -25.85
C ALA A 86 11.28 -15.66 -26.56
N GLY A 87 11.25 -15.32 -27.85
CA GLY A 87 10.10 -15.55 -28.71
C GLY A 87 8.80 -14.86 -28.29
N VAL A 88 7.84 -15.65 -27.80
CA VAL A 88 6.45 -15.25 -27.53
C VAL A 88 6.12 -15.42 -26.05
N GLN A 89 5.05 -14.76 -25.60
CA GLN A 89 4.54 -14.89 -24.23
C GLN A 89 3.02 -15.00 -24.29
N GLY A 90 2.46 -15.98 -23.59
CA GLY A 90 1.02 -16.12 -23.43
C GLY A 90 0.44 -15.08 -22.46
N VAL A 91 -0.88 -14.89 -22.52
CA VAL A 91 -1.57 -13.94 -21.63
C VAL A 91 -1.43 -14.33 -20.15
N ALA A 92 -1.55 -15.62 -19.83
CA ALA A 92 -1.42 -16.20 -18.50
C ALA A 92 -0.24 -17.18 -18.47
N TYR A 93 0.98 -16.66 -18.64
CA TYR A 93 2.20 -17.42 -18.88
C TYR A 93 2.67 -18.37 -17.76
N ASP A 94 2.12 -18.28 -16.54
CA ASP A 94 2.38 -19.23 -15.45
C ASP A 94 1.18 -20.14 -15.14
N ALA A 95 0.10 -20.08 -15.93
CA ALA A 95 -1.04 -20.98 -15.78
C ALA A 95 -0.66 -22.44 -16.11
N THR A 96 -1.43 -23.37 -15.55
CA THR A 96 -1.33 -24.81 -15.85
C THR A 96 -2.18 -25.12 -17.07
N LEU A 97 -1.63 -25.82 -18.06
CA LEU A 97 -2.34 -26.28 -19.25
C LEU A 97 -2.91 -27.68 -19.03
N LEU A 98 -4.22 -27.84 -19.22
CA LEU A 98 -4.85 -29.14 -19.40
C LEU A 98 -5.16 -29.34 -20.89
N ALA A 99 -4.28 -30.04 -21.60
CA ALA A 99 -4.45 -30.27 -23.04
C ALA A 99 -5.37 -31.47 -23.28
N LEU A 100 -6.47 -31.24 -24.02
CA LEU A 100 -7.50 -32.24 -24.31
C LEU A 100 -7.66 -32.39 -25.82
N LYS A 101 -7.15 -33.50 -26.35
CA LYS A 101 -7.13 -33.76 -27.80
C LYS A 101 -8.43 -34.40 -28.26
N VAL A 102 -9.16 -33.73 -29.14
CA VAL A 102 -10.47 -34.16 -29.65
C VAL A 102 -10.51 -34.37 -31.17
N VAL A 103 -9.37 -34.64 -31.82
CA VAL A 103 -9.31 -34.82 -33.28
C VAL A 103 -10.19 -35.98 -33.78
N ALA A 104 -10.83 -35.79 -34.93
CA ALA A 104 -11.54 -36.84 -35.64
C ALA A 104 -10.57 -37.74 -36.40
N PRO A 105 -10.83 -39.06 -36.48
CA PRO A 105 -10.13 -39.92 -37.42
C PRO A 105 -10.38 -39.50 -38.88
N ASP A 106 -9.35 -39.53 -39.73
CA ASP A 106 -9.51 -39.33 -41.17
C ASP A 106 -10.06 -40.60 -41.83
N LEU A 107 -11.30 -40.52 -42.30
CA LEU A 107 -12.01 -41.63 -42.95
C LEU A 107 -12.07 -41.51 -44.49
N LYS A 108 -11.44 -40.50 -45.10
CA LYS A 108 -11.58 -40.23 -46.55
C LYS A 108 -10.99 -41.33 -47.43
N VAL A 109 -9.93 -42.00 -46.99
CA VAL A 109 -9.21 -43.03 -47.76
C VAL A 109 -8.91 -44.23 -46.85
N VAL A 110 -9.95 -44.85 -46.29
CA VAL A 110 -9.82 -46.00 -45.40
C VAL A 110 -10.19 -47.30 -46.11
N THR A 111 -9.24 -48.22 -46.19
CA THR A 111 -9.45 -49.63 -46.55
C THR A 111 -9.48 -50.50 -45.29
N ALA A 112 -9.85 -51.78 -45.45
CA ALA A 112 -9.88 -52.75 -44.35
C ALA A 112 -8.54 -52.90 -43.60
N THR A 113 -7.41 -52.56 -44.22
CA THR A 113 -6.06 -52.72 -43.65
C THR A 113 -5.28 -51.40 -43.47
N SER A 114 -5.83 -50.28 -43.94
CA SER A 114 -5.16 -48.97 -43.84
C SER A 114 -4.96 -48.49 -42.39
N VAL A 115 -3.85 -47.82 -42.11
CA VAL A 115 -3.66 -47.11 -40.83
C VAL A 115 -4.54 -45.87 -40.83
N ILE A 116 -5.37 -45.74 -39.81
CA ILE A 116 -6.25 -44.57 -39.64
C ILE A 116 -5.43 -43.42 -39.10
N LYS A 117 -5.41 -42.31 -39.84
CA LYS A 117 -4.68 -41.10 -39.48
C LYS A 117 -5.57 -40.13 -38.73
N GLU A 118 -4.94 -39.16 -38.08
CA GLU A 118 -5.64 -37.99 -37.56
C GLU A 118 -6.19 -37.15 -38.72
N GLY A 119 -7.44 -36.74 -38.61
CA GLY A 119 -8.07 -35.78 -39.50
C GLY A 119 -7.88 -34.34 -39.03
N SER A 120 -8.37 -33.41 -39.84
CA SER A 120 -8.27 -31.96 -39.56
C SER A 120 -9.43 -31.39 -38.74
N GLY A 121 -10.50 -32.16 -38.53
CA GLY A 121 -11.68 -31.73 -37.79
C GLY A 121 -11.71 -32.30 -36.37
N ALA A 122 -12.57 -31.74 -35.52
CA ALA A 122 -12.86 -32.30 -34.20
C ALA A 122 -13.86 -33.47 -34.31
N ASN A 123 -13.68 -34.48 -33.47
CA ASN A 123 -14.67 -35.53 -33.25
C ASN A 123 -15.77 -34.99 -32.33
N ALA A 124 -16.93 -34.71 -32.90
CA ALA A 124 -18.11 -34.23 -32.18
C ALA A 124 -18.42 -35.06 -30.91
N ALA A 125 -18.30 -36.38 -30.97
CA ALA A 125 -18.58 -37.28 -29.85
C ALA A 125 -17.56 -37.18 -28.70
N SER A 126 -16.40 -36.55 -28.93
CA SER A 126 -15.35 -36.36 -27.91
C SER A 126 -15.43 -35.01 -27.20
N ILE A 127 -16.19 -34.04 -27.74
CA ILE A 127 -16.22 -32.67 -27.21
C ILE A 127 -16.90 -32.61 -25.83
N ALA A 128 -18.11 -33.16 -25.71
CA ALA A 128 -18.82 -33.14 -24.44
C ALA A 128 -18.07 -33.90 -23.32
N PRO A 129 -17.52 -35.11 -23.57
CA PRO A 129 -16.64 -35.77 -22.60
C PRO A 129 -15.38 -34.97 -22.23
N ALA A 130 -14.82 -34.19 -23.16
CA ALA A 130 -13.67 -33.33 -22.89
C ALA A 130 -14.03 -32.14 -22.00
N ILE A 131 -15.18 -31.50 -22.23
CA ILE A 131 -15.69 -30.42 -21.37
C ILE A 131 -15.93 -30.94 -19.96
N THR A 132 -16.67 -32.04 -19.81
CA THR A 132 -16.95 -32.64 -18.49
C THR A 132 -15.66 -33.02 -17.77
N TYR A 133 -14.71 -33.63 -18.48
CA TYR A 133 -13.43 -34.00 -17.88
C TYR A 133 -12.58 -32.79 -17.46
N ALA A 134 -12.60 -31.70 -18.22
CA ALA A 134 -11.92 -30.46 -17.83
C ALA A 134 -12.47 -29.93 -16.49
N VAL A 135 -13.79 -29.94 -16.32
CA VAL A 135 -14.44 -29.55 -15.06
C VAL A 135 -14.04 -30.49 -13.92
N GLU A 136 -14.09 -31.81 -14.14
CA GLU A 136 -13.70 -32.84 -13.15
C GLU A 136 -12.24 -32.66 -12.66
N LYS A 137 -11.34 -32.26 -13.57
CA LYS A 137 -9.93 -32.00 -13.27
C LYS A 137 -9.64 -30.59 -12.75
N GLY A 138 -10.69 -29.83 -12.44
CA GLY A 138 -10.57 -28.53 -11.81
C GLY A 138 -10.07 -27.42 -12.73
N ALA A 139 -10.17 -27.59 -14.05
CA ALA A 139 -9.94 -26.48 -14.98
C ALA A 139 -10.90 -25.33 -14.63
N PHE A 140 -10.35 -24.13 -14.48
CA PHE A 140 -11.18 -22.96 -14.19
C PHE A 140 -11.87 -22.45 -15.45
N VAL A 141 -11.10 -22.40 -16.54
CA VAL A 141 -11.54 -21.92 -17.84
C VAL A 141 -11.21 -22.94 -18.92
N ILE A 142 -12.18 -23.17 -19.81
CA ILE A 142 -12.07 -24.06 -20.97
C ILE A 142 -12.01 -23.17 -22.20
N SER A 143 -10.93 -23.28 -22.97
CA SER A 143 -10.76 -22.62 -24.27
C SER A 143 -11.03 -23.63 -25.38
N MET A 144 -11.91 -23.24 -26.30
CA MET A 144 -12.36 -24.11 -27.38
C MET A 144 -12.39 -23.34 -28.70
N SER A 145 -11.48 -23.68 -29.61
CA SER A 145 -11.34 -22.99 -30.91
C SER A 145 -11.88 -23.83 -32.07
N LEU A 146 -13.14 -24.26 -31.94
CA LEU A 146 -13.85 -25.06 -32.92
C LEU A 146 -15.32 -24.62 -33.05
N ASN A 147 -15.93 -24.98 -34.18
CA ASN A 147 -17.33 -24.72 -34.51
C ASN A 147 -17.90 -25.91 -35.29
N GLY A 148 -19.23 -26.04 -35.37
CA GLY A 148 -19.89 -27.10 -36.12
C GLY A 148 -21.37 -27.23 -35.81
N ASP A 149 -22.06 -28.04 -36.61
CA ASP A 149 -23.49 -28.33 -36.48
C ASP A 149 -23.70 -29.75 -35.94
N HIS A 150 -24.33 -29.87 -34.76
CA HIS A 150 -24.57 -31.14 -34.09
C HIS A 150 -26.01 -31.26 -33.64
N GLY A 151 -26.61 -32.43 -33.86
CA GLY A 151 -27.97 -32.75 -33.44
C GLY A 151 -28.05 -34.08 -32.69
N GLY A 152 -29.27 -34.47 -32.31
CA GLY A 152 -29.54 -35.75 -31.65
C GLY A 152 -28.84 -35.88 -30.30
N GLN A 153 -28.27 -37.06 -30.01
CA GLN A 153 -27.64 -37.34 -28.72
C GLN A 153 -26.41 -36.45 -28.44
N ILE A 154 -25.64 -36.09 -29.47
CA ILE A 154 -24.45 -35.24 -29.31
C ILE A 154 -24.86 -33.87 -28.75
N ALA A 155 -25.94 -33.28 -29.27
CA ALA A 155 -26.46 -32.01 -28.77
C ALA A 155 -26.89 -32.10 -27.30
N ALA A 156 -27.53 -33.22 -26.91
CA ALA A 156 -27.93 -33.45 -25.52
C ALA A 156 -26.71 -33.62 -24.59
N ASP A 157 -25.67 -34.31 -25.06
CA ASP A 157 -24.42 -34.50 -24.31
C ASP A 157 -23.67 -33.17 -24.13
N GLU A 158 -23.58 -32.34 -25.17
CA GLU A 158 -23.00 -31.00 -25.12
C GLU A 158 -23.73 -30.12 -24.11
N ARG A 159 -25.07 -30.14 -24.14
CA ARG A 159 -25.89 -29.41 -23.16
C ARG A 159 -25.56 -29.84 -21.73
N ALA A 160 -25.53 -31.15 -21.47
CA ALA A 160 -25.22 -31.70 -20.15
C ALA A 160 -23.78 -31.36 -19.70
N ALA A 161 -22.83 -31.33 -20.63
CA ALA A 161 -21.45 -30.93 -20.33
C ALA A 161 -21.37 -29.45 -19.95
N MET A 162 -22.08 -28.55 -20.63
CA MET A 162 -22.12 -27.13 -20.24
C MET A 162 -22.88 -26.92 -18.92
N ASP A 163 -23.90 -27.73 -18.61
CA ASP A 163 -24.54 -27.71 -17.29
C ASP A 163 -23.53 -28.02 -16.18
N SER A 164 -22.55 -28.90 -16.43
CA SER A 164 -21.45 -29.16 -15.48
C SER A 164 -20.52 -27.96 -15.30
N VAL A 165 -20.26 -27.20 -16.36
CA VAL A 165 -19.47 -25.94 -16.32
C VAL A 165 -20.17 -24.91 -15.44
N VAL A 166 -21.48 -24.71 -15.65
CA VAL A 166 -22.30 -23.78 -14.84
C VAL A 166 -22.35 -24.23 -13.38
N LYS A 167 -22.60 -25.52 -13.12
CA LYS A 167 -22.70 -26.08 -11.77
C LYS A 167 -21.41 -25.93 -10.97
N ALA A 168 -20.26 -26.06 -11.62
CA ALA A 168 -18.95 -25.86 -11.01
C ALA A 168 -18.46 -24.39 -11.04
N ASP A 169 -19.30 -23.47 -11.52
CA ASP A 169 -19.03 -22.05 -11.75
C ASP A 169 -17.69 -21.83 -12.47
N ARG A 170 -17.52 -22.56 -13.57
CA ARG A 170 -16.38 -22.47 -14.51
C ARG A 170 -16.76 -21.62 -15.71
N LEU A 171 -15.78 -21.30 -16.55
CA LEU A 171 -15.98 -20.49 -17.75
C LEU A 171 -15.64 -21.31 -19.00
N LEU A 172 -16.49 -21.28 -20.01
CA LEU A 172 -16.17 -21.79 -21.34
C LEU A 172 -16.05 -20.60 -22.30
N VAL A 173 -14.93 -20.53 -23.00
CA VAL A 173 -14.64 -19.51 -24.01
C VAL A 173 -14.47 -20.18 -25.36
N GLN A 174 -15.32 -19.80 -26.31
CA GLN A 174 -15.29 -20.32 -27.68
C GLN A 174 -14.87 -19.23 -28.68
N SER A 175 -14.32 -19.60 -29.83
CA SER A 175 -14.10 -18.67 -30.95
C SER A 175 -15.32 -18.58 -31.88
N VAL A 176 -15.66 -17.40 -32.38
CA VAL A 176 -16.62 -17.23 -33.49
C VAL A 176 -16.09 -17.90 -34.77
N SER A 177 -16.97 -18.41 -35.64
CA SER A 177 -16.60 -18.97 -36.95
C SER A 177 -15.81 -17.97 -37.81
N ASN A 178 -14.85 -18.46 -38.59
CA ASN A 178 -14.08 -17.64 -39.52
C ASN A 178 -14.80 -17.44 -40.87
N PHE A 179 -15.89 -18.18 -41.14
CA PHE A 179 -16.58 -18.14 -42.42
C PHE A 179 -17.59 -17.01 -42.48
N VAL A 180 -17.63 -16.32 -43.62
CA VAL A 180 -18.53 -15.18 -43.84
C VAL A 180 -19.98 -15.64 -43.68
N ASP A 181 -20.76 -14.85 -42.96
CA ASP A 181 -22.19 -15.06 -42.69
C ASP A 181 -22.56 -16.27 -41.81
N ASP A 182 -21.57 -17.06 -41.34
CA ASP A 182 -21.82 -18.12 -40.36
C ASP A 182 -22.33 -17.54 -39.05
N LYS A 183 -23.50 -17.99 -38.62
CA LYS A 183 -24.08 -17.60 -37.33
C LYS A 183 -23.68 -18.63 -36.28
N SER A 184 -22.61 -18.33 -35.54
CA SER A 184 -21.97 -19.30 -34.62
C SER A 184 -22.89 -19.73 -33.47
N ALA A 185 -23.90 -18.94 -33.11
CA ALA A 185 -24.90 -19.30 -32.10
C ALA A 185 -26.27 -19.69 -32.69
N ALA A 186 -26.39 -20.00 -33.98
CA ALA A 186 -27.68 -20.39 -34.56
C ALA A 186 -28.21 -21.73 -34.02
N PRO A 187 -29.53 -22.00 -34.07
CA PRO A 187 -30.09 -23.31 -33.77
C PRO A 187 -29.39 -24.44 -34.54
N GLY A 188 -29.06 -25.54 -33.85
CA GLY A 188 -28.36 -26.70 -34.42
C GLY A 188 -26.84 -26.63 -34.36
N THR A 189 -26.26 -25.50 -33.95
CA THR A 189 -24.81 -25.36 -33.73
C THR A 189 -24.39 -25.94 -32.38
N ILE A 190 -23.14 -26.39 -32.29
CA ILE A 190 -22.48 -26.76 -31.02
C ILE A 190 -22.64 -25.69 -29.94
N THR A 191 -22.47 -24.41 -30.29
CA THR A 191 -22.63 -23.31 -29.35
C THR A 191 -24.04 -23.28 -28.80
N ARG A 192 -25.06 -23.35 -29.66
CA ARG A 192 -26.45 -23.32 -29.20
C ARG A 192 -26.78 -24.50 -28.30
N ASN A 193 -26.22 -25.68 -28.58
CA ASN A 193 -26.37 -26.85 -27.71
C ASN A 193 -25.77 -26.59 -26.33
N LEU A 194 -24.56 -26.03 -26.26
CA LEU A 194 -23.89 -25.69 -25.00
C LEU A 194 -24.68 -24.63 -24.20
N VAL A 195 -25.00 -23.50 -24.81
CA VAL A 195 -25.67 -22.40 -24.08
C VAL A 195 -27.16 -22.66 -23.82
N GLY A 196 -27.76 -23.59 -24.56
CA GLY A 196 -29.17 -23.93 -24.52
C GLY A 196 -30.04 -23.07 -25.44
N SER A 197 -31.20 -23.60 -25.81
CA SER A 197 -32.13 -22.95 -26.75
C SER A 197 -32.59 -21.57 -26.27
N ASN A 198 -32.80 -21.40 -24.96
CA ASN A 198 -33.16 -20.11 -24.36
C ASN A 198 -31.95 -19.39 -23.72
N LEU A 199 -30.72 -19.79 -24.10
CA LEU A 199 -29.48 -19.21 -23.61
C LEU A 199 -29.29 -19.34 -22.08
N GLU A 200 -29.82 -20.41 -21.49
CA GLU A 200 -29.83 -20.65 -20.04
C GLU A 200 -28.42 -20.66 -19.42
N ASN A 201 -27.43 -21.16 -20.18
CA ASN A 201 -26.04 -21.28 -19.73
C ASN A 201 -25.14 -20.13 -20.21
N ARG A 202 -25.71 -19.09 -20.85
CA ARG A 202 -24.93 -18.00 -21.45
C ARG A 202 -24.05 -17.26 -20.44
N ASP A 203 -24.44 -17.26 -19.18
CA ASP A 203 -23.75 -16.54 -18.11
C ASP A 203 -22.36 -17.08 -17.79
N ASN A 204 -22.07 -18.35 -18.08
CA ASN A 204 -20.75 -18.97 -17.91
C ASN A 204 -20.05 -19.21 -19.27
N PHE A 205 -20.50 -18.51 -20.31
CA PHE A 205 -19.99 -18.61 -21.67
C PHE A 205 -19.50 -17.24 -22.17
N LEU A 206 -18.44 -17.24 -22.96
CA LEU A 206 -17.96 -16.11 -23.73
C LEU A 206 -17.55 -16.52 -25.15
N PHE A 207 -17.69 -15.58 -26.08
CA PHE A 207 -17.11 -15.69 -27.42
C PHE A 207 -15.89 -14.77 -27.58
N GLY A 208 -14.93 -15.22 -28.39
CA GLY A 208 -13.86 -14.40 -28.92
C GLY A 208 -14.03 -14.15 -30.43
N ILE A 209 -13.89 -12.89 -30.84
CA ILE A 209 -13.88 -12.46 -32.24
C ILE A 209 -12.64 -11.63 -32.53
N ARG A 210 -12.04 -11.80 -33.72
CA ARG A 210 -10.78 -11.13 -34.06
C ARG A 210 -10.98 -9.72 -34.59
N VAL A 211 -10.02 -8.86 -34.28
CA VAL A 211 -9.69 -7.62 -34.99
C VAL A 211 -8.22 -7.62 -35.38
N ASP A 212 -7.82 -6.68 -36.25
CA ASP A 212 -6.42 -6.43 -36.57
C ASP A 212 -5.74 -5.50 -35.54
N SER A 213 -4.44 -5.24 -35.73
CA SER A 213 -3.66 -4.35 -34.86
C SER A 213 -4.09 -2.88 -34.91
N ALA A 214 -4.82 -2.49 -35.95
CA ALA A 214 -5.46 -1.18 -36.08
C ALA A 214 -6.92 -1.19 -35.56
N LEU A 215 -7.33 -2.25 -34.87
CA LEU A 215 -8.67 -2.46 -34.30
C LEU A 215 -9.79 -2.53 -35.35
N ARG A 216 -9.46 -2.90 -36.58
CA ARG A 216 -10.43 -3.08 -37.66
C ARG A 216 -10.88 -4.54 -37.73
N PRO A 217 -12.17 -4.81 -38.02
CA PRO A 217 -12.63 -6.15 -38.29
C PRO A 217 -12.09 -6.65 -39.64
N PRO A 218 -12.02 -7.98 -39.87
CA PRO A 218 -11.71 -8.52 -41.19
C PRO A 218 -12.81 -8.18 -42.20
N SER A 219 -12.49 -8.21 -43.50
CA SER A 219 -13.45 -7.93 -44.58
C SER A 219 -14.61 -8.93 -44.68
N GLY A 220 -14.50 -10.07 -44.01
CA GLY A 220 -15.54 -11.06 -43.86
C GLY A 220 -15.26 -11.93 -42.62
N ASN A 221 -16.30 -12.24 -41.86
CA ASN A 221 -16.20 -13.04 -40.64
C ASN A 221 -17.54 -13.75 -40.35
N GLY A 222 -17.49 -14.75 -39.47
CA GLY A 222 -18.69 -15.25 -38.82
C GLY A 222 -19.24 -14.22 -37.84
N LEU A 223 -20.50 -14.42 -37.45
CA LEU A 223 -21.24 -13.57 -36.53
C LEU A 223 -21.54 -14.33 -35.23
N PRO A 224 -21.44 -13.67 -34.07
CA PRO A 224 -21.80 -14.27 -32.79
C PRO A 224 -23.32 -14.50 -32.63
N GLY A 225 -24.16 -13.80 -33.42
CA GLY A 225 -25.61 -13.93 -33.37
C GLY A 225 -26.19 -13.44 -32.05
N ASP A 226 -27.07 -14.23 -31.44
CA ASP A 226 -27.76 -13.91 -30.18
C ASP A 226 -26.81 -13.79 -28.97
N LEU A 227 -25.52 -14.11 -29.15
CA LEU A 227 -24.47 -13.99 -28.12
C LEU A 227 -23.51 -12.83 -28.38
N ALA A 228 -23.90 -11.84 -29.20
CA ALA A 228 -23.12 -10.63 -29.39
C ALA A 228 -22.80 -9.93 -28.05
N ASP A 229 -23.75 -9.92 -27.11
CA ASP A 229 -23.58 -9.35 -25.76
C ASP A 229 -22.67 -10.17 -24.85
N ARG A 230 -22.25 -11.35 -25.31
CA ARG A 230 -21.30 -12.27 -24.66
C ARG A 230 -20.00 -12.40 -25.44
N THR A 231 -19.76 -11.54 -26.43
CA THR A 231 -18.60 -11.60 -27.32
C THR A 231 -17.60 -10.50 -26.97
N LEU A 232 -16.31 -10.84 -26.98
CA LEU A 232 -15.20 -9.88 -26.81
C LEU A 232 -14.33 -9.88 -28.06
N ALA A 233 -14.01 -8.68 -28.54
CA ALA A 233 -13.02 -8.48 -29.58
C ALA A 233 -11.60 -8.65 -29.00
N VAL A 234 -10.71 -9.26 -29.79
CA VAL A 234 -9.30 -9.45 -29.45
C VAL A 234 -8.44 -9.20 -30.69
N VAL A 235 -7.29 -8.55 -30.55
CA VAL A 235 -6.31 -8.46 -31.63
C VAL A 235 -5.73 -9.86 -31.88
N ALA A 236 -6.26 -10.53 -32.90
CA ALA A 236 -6.02 -11.94 -33.23
C ALA A 236 -5.73 -12.14 -34.74
N THR A 237 -5.15 -11.10 -35.36
CA THR A 237 -4.62 -11.08 -36.72
C THR A 237 -3.13 -10.86 -36.65
N ASP A 238 -2.37 -11.64 -37.42
CA ASP A 238 -0.90 -11.65 -37.51
C ASP A 238 -0.24 -11.78 -36.13
N VAL A 239 -0.71 -12.75 -35.35
CA VAL A 239 -0.21 -13.04 -34.02
C VAL A 239 0.95 -14.03 -34.10
N SER A 240 2.09 -13.70 -33.51
CA SER A 240 3.19 -14.65 -33.35
C SER A 240 2.89 -15.65 -32.23
N VAL A 241 3.06 -16.94 -32.52
CA VAL A 241 2.84 -18.07 -31.61
C VAL A 241 3.96 -19.10 -31.77
N VAL A 242 4.10 -20.02 -30.82
CA VAL A 242 4.95 -21.21 -30.98
C VAL A 242 4.16 -22.31 -31.71
N GLY A 243 4.75 -22.84 -32.77
CA GLY A 243 4.20 -23.97 -33.52
C GLY A 243 4.59 -25.31 -32.89
N LYS A 244 4.03 -26.40 -33.43
CA LYS A 244 4.30 -27.77 -32.97
C LYS A 244 5.76 -28.23 -33.09
N ASP A 245 6.54 -27.57 -33.94
CA ASP A 245 7.98 -27.80 -34.14
C ASP A 245 8.86 -26.93 -33.22
N GLY A 246 8.24 -26.15 -32.33
CA GLY A 246 8.93 -25.19 -31.47
C GLY A 246 9.37 -23.91 -32.17
N GLN A 247 9.08 -23.75 -33.47
CA GLN A 247 9.40 -22.52 -34.20
C GLN A 247 8.33 -21.46 -33.97
N ILE A 248 8.74 -20.19 -34.07
CA ILE A 248 7.79 -19.08 -34.05
C ILE A 248 7.15 -18.98 -35.42
N THR A 249 5.83 -18.99 -35.46
CA THR A 249 5.03 -18.78 -36.66
C THR A 249 4.00 -17.68 -36.43
N THR A 250 3.43 -17.16 -37.51
CA THR A 250 2.40 -16.11 -37.47
C THR A 250 1.06 -16.71 -37.87
N VAL A 251 0.05 -16.46 -37.05
CA VAL A 251 -1.30 -17.01 -37.22
C VAL A 251 -2.36 -15.92 -37.22
N THR A 252 -3.46 -16.19 -37.91
CA THR A 252 -4.56 -15.24 -38.12
C THR A 252 -5.89 -15.98 -38.07
N GLY A 253 -6.80 -15.62 -37.16
CA GLY A 253 -8.07 -16.33 -36.98
C GLY A 253 -8.78 -16.03 -35.66
N ASN A 254 -10.10 -16.21 -35.63
CA ASN A 254 -10.89 -16.11 -34.38
C ASN A 254 -10.46 -17.17 -33.35
N SER A 255 -9.87 -18.28 -33.81
CA SER A 255 -9.27 -19.32 -32.97
C SER A 255 -8.27 -18.79 -31.94
N PHE A 256 -7.66 -17.62 -32.18
CA PHE A 256 -6.69 -17.00 -31.28
C PHE A 256 -7.29 -15.95 -30.36
N ALA A 257 -8.57 -15.58 -30.55
CA ALA A 257 -9.29 -14.68 -29.65
C ALA A 257 -9.74 -15.42 -28.36
N ALA A 258 -10.28 -16.63 -28.50
CA ALA A 258 -10.73 -17.45 -27.38
C ALA A 258 -9.62 -17.75 -26.33
N PRO A 259 -8.42 -18.23 -26.70
CA PRO A 259 -7.35 -18.48 -25.73
C PRO A 259 -6.86 -17.20 -25.04
N ALA A 260 -6.93 -16.05 -25.69
CA ALA A 260 -6.56 -14.78 -25.08
C ALA A 260 -7.53 -14.37 -23.95
N ILE A 261 -8.84 -14.52 -24.19
CA ILE A 261 -9.88 -14.29 -23.19
C ILE A 261 -9.77 -15.32 -22.05
N ALA A 262 -9.46 -16.58 -22.37
CA ALA A 262 -9.21 -17.60 -21.36
C ALA A 262 -8.01 -17.25 -20.47
N GLY A 263 -6.91 -16.77 -21.06
CA GLY A 263 -5.77 -16.25 -20.31
C GLY A 263 -6.14 -15.06 -19.42
N ALA A 264 -6.90 -14.10 -19.94
CA ALA A 264 -7.39 -12.97 -19.14
C ALA A 264 -8.27 -13.41 -17.95
N ALA A 265 -9.15 -14.38 -18.16
CA ALA A 265 -9.96 -14.97 -17.10
C ALA A 265 -9.10 -15.66 -16.02
N ALA A 266 -8.00 -16.32 -16.43
CA ALA A 266 -7.06 -16.92 -15.50
C ALA A 266 -6.29 -15.88 -14.66
N LEU A 267 -5.91 -14.74 -15.26
CA LEU A 267 -5.31 -13.61 -14.51
C LEU A 267 -6.28 -13.09 -13.43
N LEU A 268 -7.55 -12.85 -13.80
CA LEU A 268 -8.58 -12.41 -12.86
C LEU A 268 -8.83 -13.43 -11.76
N LYS A 269 -8.84 -14.73 -12.09
CA LYS A 269 -9.04 -15.81 -11.13
C LYS A 269 -7.90 -15.95 -10.13
N GLN A 270 -6.65 -15.74 -10.56
CA GLN A 270 -5.51 -15.73 -9.64
C GLN A 270 -5.66 -14.57 -8.63
N TYR A 271 -6.05 -13.39 -9.11
CA TYR A 271 -6.13 -12.20 -8.25
C TYR A 271 -7.35 -12.22 -7.32
N TRP A 272 -8.50 -12.72 -7.80
CA TRP A 272 -9.71 -12.90 -7.01
C TRP A 272 -10.17 -14.37 -7.00
N PRO A 273 -9.54 -15.24 -6.19
CA PRO A 273 -9.86 -16.66 -6.12
C PRO A 273 -11.30 -16.96 -5.72
N GLN A 274 -12.00 -16.02 -5.06
CA GLN A 274 -13.40 -16.13 -4.68
C GLN A 274 -14.37 -15.99 -5.86
N LEU A 275 -13.96 -15.36 -6.97
CA LEU A 275 -14.86 -15.16 -8.12
C LEU A 275 -14.94 -16.42 -8.98
N GLY A 276 -16.16 -16.78 -9.36
CA GLY A 276 -16.39 -17.86 -10.33
C GLY A 276 -16.53 -17.37 -11.77
N GLY A 277 -16.77 -18.32 -12.68
CA GLY A 277 -16.83 -18.09 -14.12
C GLY A 277 -17.86 -17.04 -14.51
N LYS A 278 -19.05 -17.07 -13.89
CA LYS A 278 -20.13 -16.10 -14.15
C LYS A 278 -19.75 -14.66 -13.78
N ALA A 279 -19.09 -14.48 -12.64
CA ALA A 279 -18.66 -13.15 -12.19
C ALA A 279 -17.52 -12.63 -13.07
N ILE A 280 -16.53 -13.47 -13.37
CA ILE A 280 -15.40 -13.10 -14.22
C ILE A 280 -15.84 -12.79 -15.64
N SER A 281 -16.76 -13.57 -16.22
CA SER A 281 -17.29 -13.28 -17.56
C SER A 281 -17.96 -11.91 -17.61
N ARG A 282 -18.75 -11.58 -16.58
CA ARG A 282 -19.42 -10.29 -16.49
C ARG A 282 -18.43 -9.14 -16.35
N ILE A 283 -17.40 -9.28 -15.52
CA ILE A 283 -16.35 -8.26 -15.38
C ILE A 283 -15.66 -8.01 -16.72
N LEU A 284 -15.26 -9.06 -17.44
CA LEU A 284 -14.57 -8.92 -18.72
C LEU A 284 -15.44 -8.21 -19.77
N LEU A 285 -16.75 -8.49 -19.80
CA LEU A 285 -17.71 -7.81 -20.68
C LEU A 285 -17.92 -6.35 -20.27
N ASP A 286 -18.22 -6.10 -19.00
CA ASP A 286 -18.54 -4.76 -18.48
C ASP A 286 -17.35 -3.78 -18.53
N THR A 287 -16.12 -4.29 -18.68
CA THR A 287 -14.88 -3.50 -18.72
C THR A 287 -14.17 -3.54 -20.07
N ALA A 288 -14.80 -4.15 -21.07
CA ALA A 288 -14.32 -4.10 -22.45
C ALA A 288 -14.19 -2.66 -22.91
N THR A 289 -13.18 -2.39 -23.74
CA THR A 289 -13.04 -1.07 -24.37
C THR A 289 -13.99 -1.02 -25.55
N GLU A 290 -14.96 -0.11 -25.49
CA GLU A 290 -15.95 0.10 -26.54
C GLU A 290 -15.24 0.37 -27.89
N LEU A 291 -15.69 -0.33 -28.93
CA LEU A 291 -15.23 -0.19 -30.31
C LEU A 291 -16.46 0.00 -31.20
N GLY A 292 -16.34 0.82 -32.25
CA GLY A 292 -17.46 1.09 -33.15
C GLY A 292 -18.49 2.02 -32.54
N ASP A 293 -19.76 1.78 -32.87
CA ASP A 293 -20.89 2.53 -32.32
C ASP A 293 -21.16 2.13 -30.87
N LYS A 294 -21.86 3.00 -30.15
CA LYS A 294 -22.13 2.77 -28.73
C LYS A 294 -22.99 1.51 -28.52
N GLY A 295 -22.55 0.63 -27.63
CA GLY A 295 -23.26 -0.59 -27.24
C GLY A 295 -22.69 -1.85 -27.87
N THR A 296 -23.51 -2.92 -27.85
CA THR A 296 -23.11 -4.23 -28.35
C THR A 296 -23.46 -4.37 -29.82
N ASP A 297 -22.55 -4.92 -30.63
CA ASP A 297 -22.79 -5.21 -32.04
C ASP A 297 -22.24 -6.59 -32.47
N GLN A 298 -22.50 -6.98 -33.73
CA GLN A 298 -22.09 -8.28 -34.28
C GLN A 298 -20.62 -8.35 -34.71
N ILE A 299 -19.91 -7.23 -34.74
CA ILE A 299 -18.55 -7.06 -35.25
C ILE A 299 -17.53 -7.09 -34.09
N PHE A 300 -17.79 -6.35 -33.03
CA PHE A 300 -16.93 -6.18 -31.87
C PHE A 300 -17.52 -6.81 -30.59
N GLY A 301 -18.78 -7.24 -30.61
CA GLY A 301 -19.45 -7.76 -29.43
C GLY A 301 -19.64 -6.65 -28.39
N ALA A 302 -19.23 -6.90 -27.15
CA ALA A 302 -19.17 -5.91 -26.08
C ALA A 302 -17.97 -4.95 -26.19
N GLY A 303 -17.03 -5.19 -27.12
CA GLY A 303 -15.83 -4.39 -27.32
C GLY A 303 -14.53 -5.17 -27.12
N LEU A 304 -13.40 -4.46 -27.12
CA LEU A 304 -12.06 -5.03 -27.02
C LEU A 304 -11.73 -5.48 -25.60
N LEU A 305 -11.19 -6.70 -25.47
CA LEU A 305 -10.66 -7.24 -24.22
C LEU A 305 -9.67 -6.27 -23.56
N ASN A 306 -9.93 -5.90 -22.30
CA ASN A 306 -9.10 -4.96 -21.55
C ASN A 306 -8.88 -5.44 -20.11
N VAL A 307 -7.79 -6.19 -19.89
CA VAL A 307 -7.42 -6.71 -18.56
C VAL A 307 -7.15 -5.57 -17.57
N GLU A 308 -6.53 -4.48 -18.01
CA GLU A 308 -6.27 -3.33 -17.15
C GLU A 308 -7.57 -2.73 -16.59
N ALA A 309 -8.56 -2.47 -17.45
CA ALA A 309 -9.86 -1.95 -17.01
C ALA A 309 -10.60 -2.97 -16.15
N ALA A 310 -10.53 -4.25 -16.53
CA ALA A 310 -11.07 -5.36 -15.76
C ALA A 310 -10.46 -5.45 -14.37
N MET A 311 -9.23 -4.99 -14.16
CA MET A 311 -8.56 -5.01 -12.87
C MET A 311 -8.75 -3.73 -12.03
N LYS A 312 -9.41 -2.71 -12.58
CA LYS A 312 -9.74 -1.46 -11.87
C LYS A 312 -11.12 -1.55 -11.22
N ALA A 313 -11.32 -0.74 -10.19
CA ALA A 313 -12.58 -0.72 -9.45
C ALA A 313 -13.73 -0.16 -10.29
N GLN A 314 -14.91 -0.75 -10.14
CA GLN A 314 -16.11 -0.43 -10.94
C GLN A 314 -17.28 0.11 -10.08
N ALA A 315 -16.99 0.77 -8.96
CA ALA A 315 -18.03 1.28 -8.06
C ALA A 315 -18.64 2.61 -8.56
N PRO A 316 -19.89 2.93 -8.22
CA PRO A 316 -20.39 4.30 -8.38
C PRO A 316 -19.48 5.24 -7.58
N GLY A 317 -19.07 6.37 -8.18
CA GLY A 317 -18.09 7.30 -7.58
C GLY A 317 -18.44 7.79 -6.17
N SER A 318 -19.71 7.69 -5.76
CA SER A 318 -20.19 7.99 -4.41
C SER A 318 -19.61 7.09 -3.32
N ALA A 319 -19.31 5.82 -3.62
CA ALA A 319 -18.73 4.88 -2.67
C ALA A 319 -17.30 5.26 -2.28
N PHE A 320 -16.49 5.56 -3.28
CA PHE A 320 -15.12 6.02 -3.09
C PHE A 320 -15.09 7.39 -2.41
N ALA A 321 -15.99 8.31 -2.77
CA ALA A 321 -16.11 9.60 -2.10
C ALA A 321 -16.48 9.46 -0.61
N ALA A 322 -17.39 8.54 -0.25
CA ALA A 322 -17.73 8.28 1.14
C ALA A 322 -16.55 7.66 1.93
N ALA A 323 -15.81 6.74 1.31
CA ALA A 323 -14.61 6.16 1.92
C ALA A 323 -13.50 7.21 2.12
N ASP A 324 -13.29 8.10 1.15
CA ASP A 324 -12.36 9.23 1.27
C ASP A 324 -12.77 10.19 2.40
N MET A 325 -14.07 10.47 2.56
CA MET A 325 -14.59 11.26 3.68
C MET A 325 -14.30 10.61 5.04
N VAL A 326 -14.32 9.28 5.13
CA VAL A 326 -13.98 8.54 6.36
C VAL A 326 -12.47 8.63 6.63
N LEU A 327 -11.62 8.35 5.63
CA LEU A 327 -10.17 8.46 5.75
C LEU A 327 -9.72 9.89 6.12
N ALA A 328 -10.41 10.90 5.58
CA ALA A 328 -10.16 12.31 5.92
C ALA A 328 -10.37 12.62 7.41
N ARG A 329 -11.20 11.87 8.16
CA ARG A 329 -11.34 12.05 9.61
C ARG A 329 -10.03 11.77 10.36
N TYR A 330 -9.25 10.79 9.89
CA TYR A 330 -7.97 10.37 10.48
C TYR A 330 -6.81 11.30 10.13
N SER A 331 -6.91 12.07 9.04
CA SER A 331 -5.88 13.01 8.57
C SER A 331 -5.60 14.20 9.50
N SER A 332 -6.40 14.35 10.55
CA SER A 332 -6.38 15.50 11.47
C SER A 332 -5.66 15.24 12.79
N ILE A 333 -5.15 14.02 13.01
CA ILE A 333 -4.28 13.71 14.14
C ILE A 333 -2.94 14.42 13.93
N SER A 334 -2.49 15.12 14.96
CA SER A 334 -1.18 15.76 15.02
C SER A 334 -0.32 15.04 16.05
N LEU A 335 0.68 14.32 15.57
CA LEU A 335 1.75 13.74 16.38
C LEU A 335 2.77 14.82 16.73
N SER A 336 3.30 14.77 17.94
CA SER A 336 4.37 15.64 18.43
C SER A 336 5.73 14.93 18.36
N GLY A 337 6.81 15.68 18.58
CA GLY A 337 8.19 15.21 18.48
C GLY A 337 8.48 13.83 19.12
N PRO A 338 8.03 13.53 20.36
CA PRO A 338 8.33 12.25 20.99
C PRO A 338 7.78 11.00 20.28
N PHE A 339 6.77 11.16 19.43
CA PHE A 339 6.10 10.09 18.69
C PHE A 339 6.64 9.89 17.27
N GLY A 340 7.57 10.72 16.80
CA GLY A 340 8.14 10.53 15.47
C GLY A 340 7.16 10.87 14.34
N GLY A 341 7.35 10.17 13.22
CA GLY A 341 6.46 10.25 12.06
C GLY A 341 5.22 9.37 12.18
N GLY A 342 5.07 8.61 13.28
CA GLY A 342 3.95 7.68 13.48
C GLY A 342 3.66 6.75 12.30
N GLY A 343 4.71 6.22 11.65
CA GLY A 343 4.59 5.46 10.40
C GLY A 343 3.60 4.30 10.49
N GLN A 344 3.69 3.47 11.55
CA GLN A 344 2.75 2.36 11.75
C GLN A 344 1.30 2.82 12.00
N LEU A 345 1.12 3.95 12.68
CA LEU A 345 -0.20 4.53 12.88
C LEU A 345 -0.78 4.97 11.55
N THR A 346 0.01 5.72 10.78
CA THR A 346 -0.35 6.20 9.45
C THR A 346 -0.73 5.05 8.52
N ASP A 347 0.08 4.00 8.44
CA ASP A 347 -0.21 2.82 7.63
C ASP A 347 -1.49 2.10 8.05
N THR A 348 -1.75 2.01 9.36
CA THR A 348 -2.91 1.31 9.91
C THR A 348 -4.20 2.09 9.69
N VAL A 349 -4.17 3.43 9.82
CA VAL A 349 -5.37 4.27 9.76
C VAL A 349 -5.71 4.77 8.35
N THR A 350 -4.74 4.75 7.42
CA THR A 350 -4.95 5.23 6.04
C THR A 350 -5.34 4.14 5.06
N ARG A 351 -5.30 2.87 5.47
CA ARG A 351 -5.65 1.72 4.62
C ARG A 351 -7.05 1.24 4.93
N MET A 352 -7.93 1.36 3.94
CA MET A 352 -9.31 0.91 4.03
C MET A 352 -9.62 0.01 2.84
N THR A 353 -10.31 -1.10 3.07
CA THR A 353 -10.79 -1.94 1.96
C THR A 353 -12.16 -1.46 1.54
N VAL A 354 -12.32 -1.20 0.24
CA VAL A 354 -13.64 -0.94 -0.35
C VAL A 354 -13.93 -2.04 -1.34
N PHE A 355 -15.15 -2.56 -1.28
CA PHE A 355 -15.62 -3.51 -2.27
C PHE A 355 -16.22 -2.75 -3.44
N ASP A 356 -16.03 -3.24 -4.66
CA ASP A 356 -16.76 -2.73 -5.80
C ASP A 356 -18.09 -3.49 -6.01
N ARG A 357 -18.81 -3.15 -7.09
CA ARG A 357 -20.10 -3.77 -7.41
C ARG A 357 -20.06 -5.29 -7.65
N TYR A 358 -18.87 -5.88 -7.81
CA TYR A 358 -18.67 -7.32 -7.99
C TYR A 358 -18.19 -8.02 -6.71
N GLY A 359 -18.12 -7.30 -5.58
CA GLY A 359 -17.59 -7.85 -4.33
C GLY A 359 -16.08 -8.02 -4.33
N ARG A 360 -15.37 -7.29 -5.20
CA ARG A 360 -13.91 -7.30 -5.27
C ARG A 360 -13.34 -6.26 -4.32
N ASP A 361 -12.37 -6.66 -3.54
CA ASP A 361 -11.66 -5.80 -2.60
C ASP A 361 -10.64 -4.92 -3.30
N PHE A 362 -10.69 -3.63 -2.98
CA PHE A 362 -9.73 -2.62 -3.37
C PHE A 362 -9.18 -1.94 -2.14
N ALA A 363 -7.85 -1.96 -2.00
CA ALA A 363 -7.17 -1.18 -0.98
C ALA A 363 -7.21 0.30 -1.37
N MET A 364 -7.90 1.10 -0.58
CA MET A 364 -7.81 2.55 -0.62
C MET A 364 -6.73 3.02 0.34
N THR A 365 -5.86 3.89 -0.15
CA THR A 365 -4.85 4.60 0.64
C THR A 365 -5.24 6.07 0.68
N GLY A 366 -5.46 6.61 1.87
CA GLY A 366 -5.67 8.05 2.02
C GLY A 366 -4.41 8.84 1.67
N ASN A 367 -4.53 9.89 0.84
CA ASN A 367 -3.43 10.81 0.54
C ASN A 367 -3.00 11.66 1.75
N THR A 368 -3.75 11.61 2.86
CA THR A 368 -3.53 12.44 4.04
C THR A 368 -3.54 11.58 5.31
N GLY A 369 -2.34 11.24 5.77
CA GLY A 369 -2.13 10.57 7.06
C GLY A 369 -2.08 11.55 8.24
N PRO A 370 -1.92 11.04 9.48
CA PRO A 370 -1.52 11.82 10.64
C PRO A 370 -0.37 12.78 10.30
N ARG A 371 -0.47 14.03 10.77
CA ARG A 371 0.58 15.03 10.60
C ARG A 371 1.58 14.90 11.74
N SER A 372 2.87 14.98 11.44
CA SER A 372 3.91 15.13 12.46
C SER A 372 4.26 16.61 12.59
N GLN A 373 4.36 17.10 13.83
CA GLN A 373 4.99 18.38 14.12
C GLN A 373 6.49 18.18 14.21
N GLY A 374 7.25 19.04 13.53
CA GLY A 374 8.71 19.00 13.60
C GLY A 374 9.25 19.31 15.00
N SER A 375 10.55 19.16 15.18
CA SER A 375 11.25 19.39 16.46
C SER A 375 11.07 20.75 17.08
N GLU A 376 10.70 21.76 16.29
CA GLU A 376 10.63 23.17 16.69
C GLU A 376 11.93 23.60 17.41
N LEU A 377 13.08 23.59 16.71
CA LEU A 377 14.33 24.18 17.22
C LEU A 377 14.15 25.71 17.42
N LEU A 378 13.49 26.10 18.51
CA LEU A 378 13.17 27.48 18.83
C LEU A 378 14.22 28.04 19.78
N ALA A 379 14.96 29.04 19.31
CA ALA A 379 15.88 29.84 20.13
C ALA A 379 15.22 30.58 21.31
N GLY A 380 13.87 30.62 21.37
CA GLY A 380 13.11 31.32 22.41
C GLY A 380 13.15 30.68 23.80
N ALA A 381 13.44 29.38 23.91
CA ALA A 381 13.59 28.71 25.21
C ALA A 381 14.94 29.02 25.90
N MET A 382 15.90 29.64 25.19
CA MET A 382 17.26 29.95 25.66
C MET A 382 17.37 31.22 26.50
N LEU A 383 16.28 31.99 26.65
CA LEU A 383 16.36 33.39 27.09
C LEU A 383 15.81 33.61 28.51
N GLY A 384 16.06 32.64 29.40
CA GLY A 384 16.28 32.97 30.81
C GLY A 384 17.65 33.62 30.94
N THR A 385 17.74 34.74 31.66
CA THR A 385 18.99 35.44 31.97
C THR A 385 19.89 34.58 32.88
N ILE A 386 20.45 33.50 32.35
CA ILE A 386 21.51 32.75 33.04
C ILE A 386 22.81 33.50 32.74
N ASP A 387 23.19 34.39 33.66
CA ASP A 387 24.60 34.71 33.86
C ASP A 387 25.26 33.49 34.52
N PRO A 388 26.42 33.00 34.04
CA PRO A 388 27.21 32.02 34.78
C PRO A 388 27.45 32.49 36.22
N PRO A 389 27.55 31.59 37.21
CA PRO A 389 27.71 31.96 38.63
C PRO A 389 28.87 32.94 38.90
N TRP A 390 29.92 32.93 38.09
CA TRP A 390 31.07 33.84 38.19
C TRP A 390 30.83 35.26 37.63
N LEU A 391 29.66 35.55 37.07
CA LEU A 391 29.23 36.86 36.55
C LEU A 391 28.18 37.56 37.45
N ALA A 392 27.72 36.88 38.52
CA ALA A 392 26.82 37.42 39.51
C ALA A 392 27.62 37.99 40.70
N THR A 393 28.15 39.20 40.55
CA THR A 393 29.04 39.81 41.57
C THR A 393 28.37 40.86 42.46
N SER A 394 27.06 41.07 42.42
CA SER A 394 26.37 41.94 43.40
C SER A 394 24.91 41.53 43.68
N VAL A 395 24.45 41.84 44.90
CA VAL A 395 23.25 41.30 45.56
C VAL A 395 22.00 42.18 45.35
N SER A 396 22.04 43.22 44.49
CA SER A 396 20.99 44.26 44.47
C SER A 396 20.38 44.59 43.10
N ASP A 397 20.79 43.97 42.00
CA ASP A 397 20.34 44.42 40.67
C ASP A 397 19.00 43.78 40.25
N ALA A 398 17.95 44.60 40.21
CA ALA A 398 16.75 44.31 39.44
C ALA A 398 17.10 44.35 37.95
N LYS A 399 17.01 43.22 37.25
CA LYS A 399 17.39 43.10 35.83
C LYS A 399 16.16 43.21 34.93
N PHE A 400 16.28 43.97 33.84
CA PHE A 400 15.25 44.09 32.79
C PHE A 400 15.92 43.91 31.42
N GLY A 401 15.35 43.11 30.53
CA GLY A 401 15.98 42.80 29.23
C GLY A 401 14.97 42.38 28.17
N PHE A 402 15.32 42.63 26.89
CA PHE A 402 14.50 42.32 25.72
C PHE A 402 15.27 41.44 24.73
N THR A 403 14.56 40.57 24.00
CA THR A 403 15.17 39.63 23.04
C THR A 403 14.33 39.52 21.78
N SER A 404 14.96 39.54 20.61
CA SER A 404 14.32 39.26 19.32
C SER A 404 14.85 37.95 18.71
N ALA A 405 13.97 37.19 18.07
CA ALA A 405 14.32 36.00 17.31
C ALA A 405 13.95 36.23 15.83
N ALA A 406 14.81 35.80 14.91
CA ALA A 406 14.51 35.75 13.49
C ALA A 406 14.49 34.29 13.04
N THR A 407 13.31 33.77 12.76
CA THR A 407 13.12 32.50 12.02
C THR A 407 12.76 32.86 10.58
N GLY A 408 13.42 32.27 9.60
CA GLY A 408 13.32 32.66 8.17
C GLY A 408 11.93 32.45 7.54
N PRO A 409 11.77 32.59 6.22
CA PRO A 409 12.45 33.50 5.30
C PRO A 409 11.72 34.86 5.27
N TRP A 410 11.78 35.60 6.38
CA TRP A 410 11.19 36.93 6.62
C TRP A 410 9.70 36.93 7.01
N ALA A 411 9.48 36.80 8.33
CA ALA A 411 8.28 37.10 9.12
C ALA A 411 7.11 36.09 9.11
N ALA A 412 6.80 35.56 10.30
CA ALA A 412 5.44 35.52 10.89
C ALA A 412 5.42 34.77 12.23
N ALA A 413 6.12 35.29 13.25
CA ALA A 413 5.77 35.01 14.64
C ALA A 413 5.97 36.30 15.43
N ARG A 414 4.87 36.92 15.87
CA ARG A 414 4.95 38.12 16.71
C ARG A 414 5.60 37.73 18.05
N SER A 415 6.82 38.22 18.26
CA SER A 415 7.57 38.09 19.51
C SER A 415 6.74 38.65 20.67
N GLY A 416 6.20 37.76 21.51
CA GLY A 416 5.63 38.14 22.79
C GLY A 416 6.77 38.54 23.71
N ARG A 417 6.92 39.85 23.92
CA ARG A 417 7.92 40.51 24.77
C ARG A 417 8.17 39.73 26.07
N PRO A 418 9.34 39.12 26.28
CA PRO A 418 9.69 38.58 27.58
C PRO A 418 9.94 39.74 28.55
N ALA A 419 9.38 39.64 29.75
CA ALA A 419 9.74 40.49 30.88
C ALA A 419 10.13 39.54 32.01
N THR A 420 11.41 39.58 32.41
CA THR A 420 11.88 38.89 33.60
C THR A 420 12.20 39.95 34.64
N PHE A 421 11.66 39.79 35.85
CA PHE A 421 11.96 40.59 37.03
C PHE A 421 12.56 39.66 38.08
N ALA A 422 13.72 39.98 38.64
CA ALA A 422 14.34 39.19 39.69
C ALA A 422 14.83 40.08 40.83
N PHE A 423 14.75 39.59 42.06
CA PHE A 423 15.30 40.25 43.24
C PHE A 423 15.88 39.23 44.22
N SER A 424 16.84 39.67 45.02
CA SER A 424 17.52 38.83 46.01
C SER A 424 17.20 39.37 47.42
N PRO A 425 16.26 38.75 48.16
CA PRO A 425 15.84 39.28 49.45
C PRO A 425 16.93 39.15 50.54
N VAL A 426 17.85 38.19 50.41
CA VAL A 426 19.02 37.97 51.27
C VAL A 426 20.17 37.35 50.44
N ALA A 427 21.41 37.45 50.93
CA ALA A 427 22.57 36.85 50.24
C ALA A 427 22.39 35.33 50.04
N GLY A 428 22.59 34.85 48.81
CA GLY A 428 22.41 33.44 48.43
C GLY A 428 20.97 33.02 48.06
N GLN A 429 19.99 33.93 48.15
CA GLN A 429 18.62 33.69 47.70
C GLN A 429 18.28 34.58 46.50
N THR A 430 17.76 33.99 45.42
CA THR A 430 17.26 34.73 44.25
C THR A 430 15.84 34.30 43.91
N VAL A 431 14.94 35.27 43.84
CA VAL A 431 13.54 35.09 43.43
C VAL A 431 13.36 35.74 42.07
N SER A 432 12.84 35.01 41.08
CA SER A 432 12.62 35.53 39.73
C SER A 432 11.21 35.26 39.21
N PHE A 433 10.62 36.29 38.61
CA PHE A 433 9.35 36.31 37.91
C PHE A 433 9.66 36.48 36.42
N SER A 434 9.54 35.41 35.63
CA SER A 434 9.85 35.43 34.20
C SER A 434 8.60 35.14 33.37
N ALA A 435 8.25 36.07 32.49
CA ALA A 435 7.38 35.77 31.37
C ALA A 435 8.23 35.07 30.29
N ASN A 436 8.01 33.76 30.15
CA ASN A 436 8.73 32.75 29.36
C ASN A 436 9.87 32.07 30.15
N VAL A 437 9.60 30.87 30.71
CA VAL A 437 10.61 30.06 31.41
C VAL A 437 10.98 28.84 30.57
N GLY A 438 12.26 28.72 30.26
CA GLY A 438 12.86 27.54 29.63
C GLY A 438 12.97 26.37 30.62
N ILE A 439 12.72 25.16 30.12
CA ILE A 439 12.89 23.91 30.86
C ILE A 439 14.31 23.41 30.55
N GLY A 440 15.18 23.41 31.56
CA GLY A 440 16.57 22.94 31.46
C GLY A 440 17.60 24.08 31.40
N GLN A 441 18.63 24.02 32.26
CA GLN A 441 19.74 24.97 32.27
C GLN A 441 20.82 24.63 31.21
N GLY A 442 20.43 24.36 29.97
CA GLY A 442 21.37 24.13 28.86
C GLY A 442 21.98 25.43 28.37
N ALA A 443 23.28 25.44 28.08
CA ALA A 443 23.97 26.61 27.50
C ALA A 443 23.82 26.69 25.97
N GLY A 444 23.00 25.81 25.35
CA GLY A 444 22.86 25.67 23.90
C GLY A 444 21.42 25.36 23.45
N ILE A 445 21.08 25.74 22.22
CA ILE A 445 19.73 25.90 21.62
C ILE A 445 18.83 24.67 21.73
N ALA A 446 19.41 23.49 21.90
CA ALA A 446 18.74 22.21 21.76
C ALA A 446 18.39 21.50 23.10
N GLY A 447 18.89 21.98 24.25
CA GLY A 447 19.00 21.19 25.48
C GLY A 447 17.73 20.88 26.31
N SER A 448 16.51 21.06 25.80
CA SER A 448 15.27 20.73 26.55
C SER A 448 14.76 19.34 26.21
N ALA A 449 14.51 18.52 27.23
CA ALA A 449 13.91 17.20 27.07
C ALA A 449 12.49 17.28 26.49
N LEU A 450 11.68 18.28 26.85
CA LEU A 450 10.27 18.40 26.42
C LEU A 450 10.10 19.25 25.15
N ARG A 451 11.13 19.31 24.29
CA ARG A 451 11.08 20.05 23.03
C ARG A 451 10.02 19.46 22.09
N GLY A 452 9.19 20.32 21.49
CA GLY A 452 8.05 19.90 20.65
C GLY A 452 6.85 19.30 21.40
N VAL A 453 6.84 19.35 22.74
CA VAL A 453 5.77 18.78 23.60
C VAL A 453 4.93 19.86 24.28
N VAL A 454 5.58 20.87 24.89
CA VAL A 454 4.90 21.93 25.65
C VAL A 454 5.23 23.29 25.05
N ALA A 455 4.20 24.05 24.66
CA ALA A 455 4.36 25.45 24.27
C ALA A 455 4.84 26.28 25.48
N ALA A 456 5.94 27.03 25.30
CA ALA A 456 6.68 27.77 26.34
C ALA A 456 5.81 28.21 27.55
N PRO A 457 5.89 27.49 28.68
CA PRO A 457 5.04 27.77 29.83
C PRO A 457 5.42 29.10 30.49
N VAL A 458 4.41 29.81 30.99
CA VAL A 458 4.56 31.01 31.82
C VAL A 458 4.40 30.61 33.27
N GLY A 459 5.34 31.01 34.13
CA GLY A 459 5.42 30.45 35.47
C GLY A 459 6.32 31.21 36.43
N THR A 460 6.38 30.72 37.66
CA THR A 460 7.26 31.23 38.72
C THR A 460 8.33 30.21 39.05
N SER A 461 9.50 30.70 39.44
CA SER A 461 10.57 29.86 39.97
C SER A 461 11.25 30.54 41.15
N SER A 462 11.78 29.72 42.05
CA SER A 462 12.57 30.16 43.19
C SER A 462 13.74 29.22 43.35
N SER A 463 14.90 29.77 43.69
CA SER A 463 16.12 29.02 43.89
C SER A 463 16.85 29.50 45.13
N TRP A 464 17.44 28.53 45.84
CA TRP A 464 18.32 28.75 46.98
C TRP A 464 19.67 28.13 46.66
N SER A 465 20.74 28.83 46.99
CA SER A 465 22.10 28.35 46.76
C SER A 465 23.05 28.87 47.82
N GLY A 466 23.97 28.02 48.27
CA GLY A 466 25.01 28.35 49.25
C GLY A 466 26.03 27.22 49.33
N ASP A 467 27.29 27.52 49.67
CA ASP A 467 28.34 26.51 49.89
C ASP A 467 28.45 25.40 48.81
N GLY A 468 28.18 25.76 47.55
CA GLY A 468 28.24 24.86 46.39
C GLY A 468 26.99 23.99 46.15
N TRP A 469 26.00 23.97 47.04
CA TRP A 469 24.71 23.30 46.78
C TRP A 469 23.67 24.28 46.24
N SER A 470 22.67 23.76 45.52
CA SER A 470 21.48 24.53 45.15
C SER A 470 20.21 23.68 45.16
N ALA A 471 19.08 24.32 45.47
CA ALA A 471 17.75 23.75 45.34
C ALA A 471 16.85 24.74 44.63
N ALA A 472 15.99 24.27 43.75
CA ALA A 472 15.05 25.13 43.02
C ALA A 472 13.70 24.45 42.85
N PHE A 473 12.64 25.26 42.87
CA PHE A 473 11.31 24.85 42.44
C PHE A 473 10.84 25.75 41.31
N ALA A 474 10.13 25.18 40.34
CA ALA A 474 9.47 25.95 39.30
C ALA A 474 8.09 25.38 38.98
N SER A 475 7.15 26.25 38.65
CA SER A 475 5.80 25.88 38.21
C SER A 475 5.33 26.82 37.12
N GLY A 476 4.76 26.28 36.05
CA GLY A 476 4.25 27.07 34.94
C GLY A 476 3.12 26.39 34.17
N VAL A 477 2.40 27.18 33.39
CA VAL A 477 1.27 26.73 32.55
C VAL A 477 1.48 27.22 31.13
N SER A 478 1.17 26.40 30.13
CA SER A 478 1.21 26.78 28.72
C SER A 478 0.21 27.89 28.42
N ARG A 479 0.48 28.69 27.38
CA ARG A 479 -0.36 29.84 27.02
C ARG A 479 -1.81 29.47 26.65
N ASP A 480 -2.02 28.27 26.13
CA ASP A 480 -3.34 27.73 25.82
C ASP A 480 -4.05 27.08 27.02
N GLY A 481 -3.40 27.05 28.19
CA GLY A 481 -3.94 26.49 29.43
C GLY A 481 -4.03 24.96 29.45
N ARG A 482 -3.47 24.27 28.45
CA ARG A 482 -3.61 22.81 28.30
C ARG A 482 -2.53 22.00 28.99
N SER A 483 -1.37 22.59 29.25
CA SER A 483 -0.23 21.93 29.88
C SER A 483 0.20 22.69 31.13
N ALA A 484 0.44 21.97 32.22
CA ALA A 484 0.99 22.51 33.45
C ALA A 484 2.23 21.70 33.84
N LEU A 485 3.34 22.38 34.08
CA LEU A 485 4.61 21.78 34.46
C LEU A 485 5.00 22.23 35.86
N ARG A 486 5.48 21.29 36.67
CA ARG A 486 6.11 21.56 37.97
C ARG A 486 7.42 20.82 38.05
N SER A 487 8.45 21.43 38.60
CA SER A 487 9.78 20.83 38.75
C SER A 487 10.38 21.17 40.11
N VAL A 488 11.17 20.23 40.61
CA VAL A 488 12.04 20.39 41.77
C VAL A 488 13.42 19.93 41.38
N THR A 489 14.43 20.78 41.57
CA THR A 489 15.83 20.50 41.24
C THR A 489 16.69 20.60 42.48
N PHE A 490 17.65 19.71 42.61
CA PHE A 490 18.70 19.75 43.62
C PHE A 490 20.06 19.53 42.95
N ALA A 491 21.05 20.31 43.32
CA ALA A 491 22.44 20.12 42.90
C ALA A 491 23.38 20.16 44.11
N SER A 492 24.38 19.28 44.07
CA SER A 492 25.40 19.14 45.10
C SER A 492 26.68 19.91 44.74
N PRO A 493 27.54 20.21 45.74
CA PRO A 493 28.86 20.81 45.51
C PRO A 493 29.79 19.97 44.63
N LEU A 494 29.53 18.66 44.51
CA LEU A 494 30.27 17.73 43.66
C LEU A 494 29.89 17.85 42.17
N GLY A 495 28.97 18.75 41.84
CA GLY A 495 28.48 18.97 40.49
C GLY A 495 27.46 17.94 40.02
N LEU A 496 27.00 17.05 40.90
CA LEU A 496 25.91 16.09 40.65
C LEU A 496 24.57 16.68 41.08
N GLY A 497 23.53 16.48 40.29
CA GLY A 497 22.18 16.94 40.61
C GLY A 497 21.09 16.01 40.11
N VAL A 498 19.89 16.23 40.63
CA VAL A 498 18.67 15.52 40.29
C VAL A 498 17.56 16.53 40.09
N GLU A 499 16.77 16.35 39.04
CA GLU A 499 15.53 17.08 38.80
C GLU A 499 14.38 16.10 38.68
N LEU A 500 13.31 16.37 39.41
CA LEU A 500 12.04 15.67 39.30
C LEU A 500 10.97 16.64 38.78
N SER A 501 10.36 16.28 37.66
CA SER A 501 9.40 17.14 36.97
C SER A 501 8.09 16.40 36.67
N GLY A 502 6.97 17.07 36.88
CA GLY A 502 5.63 16.57 36.57
C GLY A 502 4.95 17.46 35.54
N LEU A 503 4.60 16.88 34.39
CA LEU A 503 3.81 17.51 33.34
C LEU A 503 2.39 16.93 33.37
N THR A 504 1.39 17.80 33.54
CA THR A 504 -0.02 17.45 33.43
C THR A 504 -0.59 18.11 32.17
N GLU A 505 -1.30 17.34 31.36
CA GLU A 505 -1.90 17.81 30.13
C GLU A 505 -3.40 17.53 30.09
N ARG A 506 -4.17 18.42 29.47
CA ARG A 506 -5.61 18.29 29.23
C ARG A 506 -5.87 18.26 27.74
N GLY A 507 -6.65 17.29 27.25
CA GLY A 507 -6.97 17.22 25.83
C GLY A 507 -5.85 16.67 24.93
N GLN A 508 -4.69 16.30 25.50
CA GLN A 508 -3.48 15.94 24.76
C GLN A 508 -2.54 15.04 25.58
N VAL A 509 -1.61 14.39 24.91
CA VAL A 509 -0.60 13.51 25.51
C VAL A 509 0.76 13.79 24.88
N LEU A 510 1.70 14.32 25.65
CA LEU A 510 3.00 14.79 25.18
C LEU A 510 2.91 15.68 23.93
N GLY A 511 1.88 16.52 23.82
CA GLY A 511 1.61 17.34 22.63
C GLY A 511 0.84 16.65 21.49
N LEU A 512 0.66 15.32 21.53
CA LEU A 512 -0.21 14.60 20.59
C LEU A 512 -1.65 15.05 20.80
N ARG A 513 -2.31 15.46 19.71
CA ARG A 513 -3.68 15.98 19.71
C ARG A 513 -4.46 15.51 18.49
N GLY A 514 -5.78 15.40 18.63
CA GLY A 514 -6.68 15.12 17.54
C GLY A 514 -8.07 15.72 17.78
N PRO A 515 -8.97 15.69 16.77
CA PRO A 515 -10.34 16.19 16.90
C PRO A 515 -11.18 15.29 17.83
N ALA A 516 -12.49 15.57 17.96
CA ALA A 516 -13.41 14.89 18.88
C ALA A 516 -13.33 13.34 18.87
N GLY A 517 -13.11 12.70 17.71
CA GLY A 517 -12.95 11.24 17.61
C GLY A 517 -11.62 10.70 18.17
N PHE A 518 -10.61 11.54 18.33
CA PHE A 518 -9.29 11.26 18.91
C PHE A 518 -9.07 12.03 20.22
N ALA A 519 -10.16 12.49 20.84
CA ALA A 519 -10.08 13.29 22.05
C ALA A 519 -9.46 12.47 23.18
N LEU A 520 -8.36 12.97 23.73
CA LEU A 520 -7.70 12.42 24.90
C LEU A 520 -8.17 13.22 26.11
N SER A 521 -8.54 12.57 27.21
CA SER A 521 -9.04 13.34 28.36
C SER A 521 -7.90 14.13 29.03
N GLY A 522 -6.71 13.54 29.08
CA GLY A 522 -5.50 14.20 29.55
C GLY A 522 -4.34 13.23 29.69
N SER A 523 -3.23 13.72 30.21
CA SER A 523 -2.05 12.90 30.50
C SER A 523 -1.30 13.41 31.72
N ARG A 524 -0.57 12.50 32.37
CA ARG A 524 0.41 12.84 33.40
C ARG A 524 1.74 12.19 33.07
N THR A 525 2.74 13.03 32.81
CA THR A 525 4.13 12.63 32.60
C THR A 525 4.97 12.98 33.81
N THR A 526 5.73 12.00 34.31
CA THR A 526 6.76 12.21 35.34
C THR A 526 8.11 12.05 34.68
N LEU A 527 9.00 13.03 34.87
CA LEU A 527 10.37 13.02 34.39
C LEU A 527 11.33 13.01 35.58
N ALA A 528 12.35 12.16 35.48
CA ALA A 528 13.49 12.16 36.39
C ALA A 528 14.74 12.41 35.56
N THR A 529 15.45 13.49 35.88
CA THR A 529 16.65 13.91 35.18
C THR A 529 17.84 13.86 36.15
N LEU A 530 18.89 13.15 35.75
CA LEU A 530 20.19 13.21 36.41
C LEU A 530 21.04 14.26 35.71
N THR A 531 21.71 15.09 36.48
CA THR A 531 22.64 16.10 35.96
C THR A 531 24.03 15.90 36.55
N ALA A 532 25.04 16.12 35.73
CA ALA A 532 26.44 16.11 36.16
C ALA A 532 27.15 17.29 35.51
N SER A 533 27.95 18.02 36.26
CA SER A 533 28.74 19.14 35.77
C SER A 533 30.11 19.13 36.41
N ARG A 534 31.16 19.27 35.61
CA ARG A 534 32.53 19.28 36.12
C ARG A 534 33.43 20.08 35.19
N SER A 535 34.31 20.88 35.78
CA SER A 535 35.40 21.52 35.04
C SER A 535 36.59 20.57 34.95
N VAL A 536 37.05 20.29 33.72
CA VAL A 536 38.22 19.46 33.44
C VAL A 536 39.12 20.23 32.47
N ALA A 537 40.37 20.48 32.88
CA ALA A 537 41.36 21.21 32.06
C ALA A 537 40.84 22.54 31.48
N GLY A 538 40.03 23.29 32.26
CA GLY A 538 39.46 24.57 31.84
C GLY A 538 38.23 24.49 30.92
N VAL A 539 37.72 23.29 30.66
CA VAL A 539 36.46 23.04 29.95
C VAL A 539 35.39 22.63 30.97
N LEU A 540 34.28 23.37 31.02
CA LEU A 540 33.11 22.98 31.80
C LEU A 540 32.29 21.98 30.99
N LEU A 541 32.28 20.74 31.43
CA LEU A 541 31.43 19.69 30.89
C LEU A 541 30.15 19.62 31.71
N SER A 542 29.01 19.53 31.03
CA SER A 542 27.70 19.29 31.64
C SER A 542 27.01 18.15 30.90
N ALA A 543 26.38 17.25 31.63
CA ALA A 543 25.62 16.13 31.09
C ALA A 543 24.27 16.04 31.79
N ARG A 544 23.25 15.64 31.02
CA ARG A 544 21.90 15.37 31.50
C ARG A 544 21.39 14.09 30.87
N ALA A 545 20.76 13.27 31.69
CA ALA A 545 20.03 12.09 31.24
C ALA A 545 18.65 12.09 31.88
N THR A 546 17.60 12.06 31.07
CA THR A 546 16.22 12.10 31.51
C THR A 546 15.53 10.81 31.16
N ALA A 547 14.83 10.22 32.13
CA ALA A 547 13.86 9.16 31.92
C ALA A 547 12.46 9.72 32.22
N ALA A 548 11.49 9.39 31.38
CA ALA A 548 10.11 9.83 31.53
C ALA A 548 9.15 8.65 31.52
N THR A 549 8.10 8.73 32.34
CA THR A 549 6.96 7.83 32.31
C THR A 549 5.68 8.64 32.12
N THR A 550 4.88 8.31 31.11
CA THR A 550 3.63 9.00 30.80
C THR A 550 2.47 8.05 30.98
N ARG A 551 1.49 8.45 31.78
CA ARG A 551 0.19 7.80 31.89
C ARG A 551 -0.85 8.67 31.19
N VAL A 552 -1.68 8.03 30.39
CA VAL A 552 -2.77 8.70 29.69
C VAL A 552 -4.05 8.48 30.49
N ASP A 553 -4.73 9.58 30.79
CA ASP A 553 -6.04 9.53 31.40
C ASP A 553 -7.07 9.42 30.27
N GLY A 554 -7.91 8.38 30.33
CA GLY A 554 -8.95 8.13 29.34
C GLY A 554 -8.43 7.74 27.94
N GLY A 555 -9.32 7.81 26.97
CA GLY A 555 -9.08 7.50 25.55
C GLY A 555 -10.40 7.64 24.79
N SER A 556 -10.33 7.72 23.47
CA SER A 556 -11.53 7.63 22.63
C SER A 556 -11.72 6.20 22.14
N ASP A 557 -12.87 5.92 21.51
CA ASP A 557 -13.10 4.66 20.82
C ASP A 557 -12.04 4.43 19.71
N LEU A 558 -11.54 5.52 19.10
CA LEU A 558 -10.58 5.44 17.99
C LEU A 558 -9.10 5.31 18.41
N LEU A 559 -8.71 5.76 19.61
CA LEU A 559 -7.32 5.67 20.09
C LEU A 559 -7.27 5.51 21.60
N ARG A 560 -6.71 4.38 22.05
CA ARG A 560 -6.51 4.07 23.47
C ARG A 560 -5.12 3.52 23.73
N PHE A 561 -4.40 4.14 24.66
CA PHE A 561 -3.11 3.65 25.11
C PHE A 561 -3.28 2.44 26.04
N THR A 562 -2.52 1.37 25.82
CA THR A 562 -2.68 0.09 26.54
C THR A 562 -1.88 0.00 27.84
N GLY A 563 -1.03 0.99 28.12
CA GLY A 563 -0.22 1.04 29.32
C GLY A 563 0.60 2.34 29.40
N PRO A 564 1.41 2.51 30.46
CA PRO A 564 2.30 3.66 30.57
C PRO A 564 3.31 3.65 29.42
N MET A 565 3.57 4.83 28.88
CA MET A 565 4.63 5.03 27.91
C MET A 565 5.92 5.40 28.64
N THR A 566 7.05 5.00 28.08
CA THR A 566 8.37 5.35 28.62
C THR A 566 9.17 6.05 27.54
N GLY A 567 9.91 7.09 27.93
CA GLY A 567 10.78 7.81 27.02
C GLY A 567 12.08 8.24 27.67
N THR A 568 13.07 8.58 26.86
CA THR A 568 14.36 9.07 27.34
C THR A 568 14.88 10.24 26.51
N ALA A 569 15.57 11.16 27.17
CA ALA A 569 16.25 12.30 26.56
C ALA A 569 17.65 12.43 27.16
N PHE A 570 18.56 13.09 26.45
CA PHE A 570 19.86 13.44 27.02
C PHE A 570 20.42 14.71 26.39
N ALA A 571 21.35 15.34 27.11
CA ALA A 571 22.13 16.45 26.58
C ALA A 571 23.54 16.42 27.19
N VAL A 572 24.55 16.69 26.37
CA VAL A 572 25.94 16.84 26.79
C VAL A 572 26.45 18.14 26.20
N ASP A 573 26.92 19.03 27.07
CA ASP A 573 27.41 20.35 26.73
C ASP A 573 28.86 20.50 27.21
N ALA A 574 29.70 21.11 26.38
CA ALA A 574 31.05 21.52 26.73
C ALA A 574 31.18 23.03 26.55
N ALA A 575 31.73 23.72 27.54
CA ALA A 575 31.96 25.15 27.48
C ALA A 575 33.42 25.48 27.79
N HIS A 576 34.06 26.30 26.97
CA HIS A 576 35.46 26.69 27.15
C HIS A 576 35.66 28.18 26.90
N ARG A 577 36.55 28.80 27.68
CA ARG A 577 36.90 30.22 27.49
C ARG A 577 37.92 30.35 26.36
N LEU A 578 37.57 31.10 25.32
CA LEU A 578 38.43 31.32 24.16
C LEU A 578 38.21 32.74 23.59
N GLY A 579 39.30 33.47 23.33
CA GLY A 579 39.26 34.77 22.65
C GLY A 579 38.46 35.87 23.36
N GLY A 580 38.50 35.94 24.70
CA GLY A 580 37.70 36.90 25.48
C GLY A 580 36.22 36.56 25.64
N GLY A 581 35.77 35.42 25.10
CA GLY A 581 34.42 34.88 25.22
C GLY A 581 34.39 33.43 25.72
N THR A 582 33.20 32.84 25.73
CA THR A 582 32.94 31.42 26.01
C THR A 582 32.33 30.76 24.78
N VAL A 583 33.01 29.75 24.27
CA VAL A 583 32.50 28.85 23.21
C VAL A 583 31.76 27.70 23.88
N THR A 584 30.61 27.32 23.33
CA THR A 584 29.84 26.15 23.77
C THR A 584 29.64 25.18 22.60
N LEU A 585 29.76 23.89 22.88
CA LEU A 585 29.42 22.80 21.96
C LEU A 585 28.45 21.87 22.69
N GLY A 586 27.31 21.60 22.09
CA GLY A 586 26.26 20.75 22.67
C GLY A 586 25.90 19.61 21.72
N LEU A 587 25.67 18.44 22.30
CA LEU A 587 25.02 17.30 21.66
C LEU A 587 23.78 16.96 22.48
N SER A 588 22.59 16.92 21.88
CA SER A 588 21.38 16.55 22.61
C SER A 588 20.45 15.67 21.79
N SER A 589 19.59 14.97 22.50
CA SER A 589 18.41 14.34 21.95
C SER A 589 17.23 14.73 22.85
N PRO A 590 16.16 15.32 22.31
CA PRO A 590 14.93 15.57 23.06
C PRO A 590 14.26 14.24 23.44
N LEU A 591 13.15 14.32 24.17
CA LEU A 591 12.42 13.16 24.65
C LEU A 591 11.92 12.30 23.48
N ARG A 592 12.53 11.14 23.35
CA ARG A 592 12.07 10.06 22.48
C ARG A 592 11.31 9.04 23.28
N LEU A 593 10.14 8.60 22.80
CA LEU A 593 9.49 7.44 23.37
C LEU A 593 10.28 6.17 23.04
N GLU A 594 10.57 5.36 24.04
CA GLU A 594 11.21 4.04 23.93
C GLU A 594 10.18 2.91 23.90
N ARG A 595 8.98 3.18 24.40
CA ARG A 595 7.84 2.28 24.36
C ARG A 595 6.55 3.09 24.38
N ALA A 596 5.76 2.97 23.32
CA ALA A 596 4.45 3.55 23.24
C ALA A 596 3.50 2.64 22.45
N ARG A 597 2.60 1.93 23.15
CA ARG A 597 1.62 1.07 22.49
C ARG A 597 0.22 1.64 22.64
N ALA A 598 -0.49 1.66 21.53
CA ALA A 598 -1.89 2.01 21.48
C ALA A 598 -2.68 0.93 20.75
N VAL A 599 -3.98 0.91 21.02
CA VAL A 599 -4.97 0.24 20.19
C VAL A 599 -5.75 1.34 19.49
N VAL A 600 -5.91 1.18 18.19
CA VAL A 600 -6.71 2.07 17.35
C VAL A 600 -7.85 1.30 16.74
N GLU A 601 -9.02 1.92 16.69
CA GLU A 601 -10.11 1.43 15.88
C GLU A 601 -9.89 1.92 14.45
N ALA A 602 -9.46 1.02 13.57
CA ALA A 602 -9.14 1.33 12.18
C ALA A 602 -10.25 0.83 11.25
N PRO A 603 -10.63 1.59 10.21
CA PRO A 603 -11.56 1.12 9.20
C PRO A 603 -10.91 -0.01 8.40
N VAL A 604 -11.58 -1.17 8.32
CA VAL A 604 -11.07 -2.32 7.55
C VAL A 604 -11.92 -2.65 6.33
N ALA A 605 -13.22 -2.32 6.37
CA ALA A 605 -14.11 -2.51 5.24
C ALA A 605 -15.23 -1.45 5.20
N TYR A 606 -15.82 -1.26 4.02
CA TYR A 606 -17.06 -0.49 3.83
C TYR A 606 -18.08 -1.32 3.09
N ASP A 607 -19.25 -1.46 3.68
CA ASP A 607 -20.37 -2.13 3.04
C ASP A 607 -21.13 -1.14 2.17
N LEU A 608 -21.05 -1.36 0.85
CA LEU A 608 -21.75 -0.54 -0.15
C LEU A 608 -23.28 -0.61 -0.05
N MET A 609 -23.83 -1.71 0.45
CA MET A 609 -25.28 -1.94 0.50
C MET A 609 -25.90 -1.32 1.73
N THR A 610 -25.22 -1.40 2.87
CA THR A 610 -25.73 -0.88 4.14
C THR A 610 -25.23 0.54 4.44
N GLY A 611 -24.17 0.99 3.77
CA GLY A 611 -23.50 2.26 4.07
C GLY A 611 -22.75 2.24 5.41
N VAL A 612 -22.49 1.05 5.96
CA VAL A 612 -21.87 0.87 7.27
C VAL A 612 -20.37 0.65 7.12
N LEU A 613 -19.61 1.37 7.95
CA LEU A 613 -18.17 1.20 8.10
C LEU A 613 -17.90 0.03 9.06
N ALA A 614 -17.13 -0.96 8.60
CA ALA A 614 -16.62 -2.01 9.46
C ALA A 614 -15.24 -1.61 9.98
N THR A 615 -15.11 -1.61 11.31
CA THR A 615 -13.87 -1.26 12.01
C THR A 615 -13.25 -2.47 12.69
N ARG A 616 -11.94 -2.40 12.95
CA ARG A 616 -11.22 -3.39 13.73
C ARG A 616 -10.26 -2.71 14.68
N LEU A 617 -10.26 -3.15 15.93
CA LEU A 617 -9.24 -2.77 16.91
C LEU A 617 -7.90 -3.40 16.52
N THR A 618 -6.93 -2.54 16.23
CA THR A 618 -5.58 -2.93 15.81
C THR A 618 -4.57 -2.34 16.79
N SER A 619 -3.62 -3.15 17.26
CA SER A 619 -2.52 -2.64 18.09
C SER A 619 -1.46 -2.00 17.21
N VAL A 620 -1.02 -0.80 17.59
CA VAL A 620 0.00 -0.02 16.89
C VAL A 620 1.13 0.32 17.85
N ASP A 621 2.37 0.21 17.37
CA ASP A 621 3.55 0.72 18.06
C ASP A 621 3.84 2.15 17.58
N LEU A 622 3.80 3.09 18.51
CA LEU A 622 4.06 4.51 18.28
C LEU A 622 5.50 4.90 18.65
N THR A 623 6.36 3.91 18.91
CA THR A 623 7.78 4.14 19.19
C THR A 623 8.48 4.62 17.90
N PRO A 624 9.16 5.78 17.91
CA PRO A 624 9.86 6.30 16.74
C PRO A 624 10.95 5.33 16.25
N THR A 625 11.14 5.24 14.93
CA THR A 625 12.17 4.36 14.33
C THR A 625 13.57 4.99 14.31
N ALA A 626 13.64 6.33 14.40
CA ALA A 626 14.89 7.07 14.50
C ALA A 626 15.00 7.77 15.85
N ARG A 627 16.19 8.30 16.16
CA ARG A 627 16.42 9.20 17.29
C ARG A 627 17.01 10.48 16.77
N GLU A 628 16.43 11.59 17.22
CA GLU A 628 16.89 12.91 16.86
C GLU A 628 18.18 13.21 17.60
N MET A 629 19.15 13.74 16.86
CA MET A 629 20.45 14.12 17.39
C MET A 629 20.75 15.54 16.98
N ASP A 630 20.86 16.43 17.95
CA ASP A 630 21.14 17.84 17.72
C ASP A 630 22.60 18.13 18.00
N VAL A 631 23.24 18.85 17.09
CA VAL A 631 24.56 19.43 17.31
C VAL A 631 24.39 20.95 17.39
N ALA A 632 24.85 21.55 18.48
CA ALA A 632 24.77 22.98 18.72
C ALA A 632 26.15 23.58 18.95
N LEU A 633 26.43 24.72 18.34
CA LEU A 633 27.62 25.54 18.58
C LEU A 633 27.17 26.93 19.02
N GLY A 634 27.73 27.41 20.11
CA GLY A 634 27.47 28.74 20.64
C GLY A 634 28.74 29.51 20.93
N TRP A 635 28.65 30.83 20.93
CA TRP A 635 29.68 31.73 21.39
C TRP A 635 29.05 32.89 22.15
N SER A 636 29.67 33.29 23.24
CA SER A 636 29.22 34.45 24.03
C SER A 636 30.40 35.27 24.52
N ALA A 637 30.26 36.59 24.53
CA ALA A 637 31.27 37.48 25.08
C ALA A 637 30.65 38.67 25.79
N THR A 638 31.34 39.14 26.82
CA THR A 638 31.03 40.41 27.47
C THR A 638 31.67 41.52 26.64
N LEU A 639 30.87 42.48 26.18
CA LEU A 639 31.35 43.62 25.39
C LEU A 639 31.70 44.81 26.30
N SER A 640 30.95 45.00 27.39
CA SER A 640 31.20 46.01 28.41
C SER A 640 30.61 45.56 29.77
N PRO A 641 30.87 46.26 30.89
CA PRO A 641 30.22 45.97 32.18
C PRO A 641 28.69 45.94 32.12
N THR A 642 28.12 46.63 31.12
CA THR A 642 26.69 46.73 30.87
C THR A 642 26.26 46.06 29.56
N SER A 643 27.11 45.30 28.85
CA SER A 643 26.70 44.68 27.59
C SER A 643 27.33 43.33 27.30
N SER A 644 26.56 42.44 26.67
CA SER A 644 27.02 41.12 26.25
C SER A 644 26.39 40.66 24.95
N LEU A 645 27.13 39.85 24.19
CA LEU A 645 26.74 39.30 22.90
C LEU A 645 26.71 37.78 22.99
N ARG A 646 25.71 37.15 22.37
CA ARG A 646 25.62 35.69 22.19
C ARG A 646 25.25 35.37 20.76
N LEU A 647 25.87 34.34 20.23
CA LEU A 647 25.65 33.76 18.91
C LEU A 647 25.46 32.26 19.10
N GLY A 648 24.65 31.64 18.26
CA GLY A 648 24.64 30.20 18.18
C GLY A 648 23.94 29.66 16.95
N ILE A 649 24.28 28.43 16.61
CA ILE A 649 23.68 27.63 15.55
C ILE A 649 23.46 26.22 16.07
N ALA A 650 22.37 25.58 15.67
CA ALA A 650 22.08 24.19 15.94
C ALA A 650 21.51 23.52 14.70
N HIS A 651 21.86 22.24 14.53
CA HIS A 651 21.36 21.38 13.47
C HIS A 651 20.86 20.08 14.08
N ALA A 652 19.63 19.69 13.78
CA ALA A 652 19.02 18.43 14.18
C ALA A 652 19.05 17.43 13.02
N PHE A 653 19.68 16.28 13.26
CA PHE A 653 19.56 15.09 12.45
C PHE A 653 18.37 14.25 12.92
N ASP A 654 17.63 13.66 12.00
CA ASP A 654 16.39 12.93 12.28
C ASP A 654 15.39 13.76 13.11
N ALA A 655 15.23 15.03 12.72
CA ALA A 655 14.40 16.00 13.40
C ALA A 655 12.99 15.44 13.71
N GLY A 656 12.58 15.51 14.97
CA GLY A 656 11.31 15.02 15.48
C GLY A 656 11.29 13.51 15.60
N HIS A 657 12.45 12.87 15.66
CA HIS A 657 12.61 11.41 15.61
C HIS A 657 12.10 10.77 14.30
N VAL A 658 12.17 11.53 13.20
CA VAL A 658 11.79 11.10 11.85
C VAL A 658 13.04 10.85 11.02
N ALA A 659 13.23 9.61 10.55
CA ALA A 659 14.40 9.23 9.78
C ALA A 659 14.58 10.13 8.54
N GLY A 660 15.78 10.72 8.40
CA GLY A 660 16.15 11.60 7.29
C GLY A 660 15.63 13.04 7.38
N ALA A 661 14.79 13.37 8.37
CA ALA A 661 14.35 14.75 8.57
C ALA A 661 15.49 15.61 9.13
N GLN A 662 15.58 16.86 8.70
CA GLN A 662 16.61 17.81 9.14
C GLN A 662 15.98 19.14 9.54
N ASP A 663 16.51 19.76 10.59
CA ASP A 663 16.13 21.12 11.02
C ASP A 663 17.38 21.90 11.41
N THR A 664 17.39 23.21 11.18
CA THR A 664 18.54 24.08 11.49
C THR A 664 18.04 25.42 12.03
N ALA A 665 18.59 25.83 13.17
CA ALA A 665 18.24 27.10 13.81
C ALA A 665 19.49 27.88 14.18
N GLY A 666 19.41 29.22 14.10
CA GLY A 666 20.46 30.12 14.57
C GLY A 666 19.88 31.25 15.41
N PHE A 667 20.69 31.83 16.27
CA PHE A 667 20.30 33.01 17.03
C PHE A 667 21.47 33.97 17.27
N LEU A 668 21.09 35.22 17.52
CA LEU A 668 21.93 36.33 17.93
C LEU A 668 21.21 37.06 19.06
N SER A 669 21.88 37.29 20.18
CA SER A 669 21.35 38.02 21.32
C SER A 669 22.35 39.08 21.77
N LEU A 670 21.91 40.34 21.84
CA LEU A 670 22.63 41.44 22.45
C LEU A 670 21.88 41.85 23.71
N THR A 671 22.53 41.74 24.86
CA THR A 671 21.98 42.22 26.14
C THR A 671 22.66 43.53 26.49
N LEU A 672 21.86 44.56 26.75
CA LEU A 672 22.28 45.84 27.31
C LEU A 672 21.66 45.93 28.71
N ARG A 673 22.49 46.12 29.74
CA ARG A 673 22.09 46.30 31.14
C ARG A 673 21.87 47.77 31.44
#